data_AF-A0A7R8YR76-F1
#
_entry.id   AF-A0A7R8YR76-F1
#
_cell.length_a   1.000
_cell.length_b   1.000
_cell.length_c   1.000
_cell.angle_alpha   90.00
_cell.angle_beta   90.00
_cell.angle_gamma   90.00
#
_symmetry.space_group_name_H-M   'P 1'
#
loop_
_entity.id
_entity.type
_entity.pdbx_description
1 polymer ?
#
loop_
_entity_poly.entity_id
_entity_poly.type
_entity_poly.pdbx_seq_one_letter_code
_entity_poly.pdbx_strand_id
1 'polypeptide(L)'
;MSSEEANCTGNSEEDWLIFDILCKDLVDPPCSTNLPGDHFGHSLDLVTTLKSELAASSYKRDRLMAEITEVKSSLCAKETECEALRAQTARQSALIGSLQSRIQAIETRERNLQTRSETSIQTLQREKRSAEDKIKELLSRIRRLEVDLTNEEGQKDQAKVNFQELLRKLCVCLGIDLCESTHLNPECILGKTGEVVSELQRLRTKITATCETLNGCESELMNLKTISNADKQRLTSQVEALEGHNHELETRNRQLDRDLQVARDRLTESDICNEKLREELRGFESRCHRLQTNIDRFQSDRLQFLRGLATVINVPEPCETLIKDKVREIVNENQTMHSQLHNLRDQLADEQSRHREIHETSNCRIRAEEAQKCALEERLEKANVEIHDLRNEHIKLSDYLVRLSRALCWSECTSPPAPGTDTTILAESLLERAERLSGHHDHHAHTCEKDCIENHHHRHHSSGSTKLRRGTSCHDIPMKETSAVYALQRRVRVLREQVQRRDLHLELLRRKLALLDDGARGKSMLMAERDDALNRIRRLTKQVEKLTQQLMETKSQLTEVKAQLVEAAEHKITSLERARKIDELSAKACDLENERTRLQTQLHALKERIRSMEDSSQDRRRRDEALIQCNCILQI
;
A
#
# COMPACT_ATOMS: atom_id res chain seq x y z
N MET A 1 -5.28 -16.79 -14.35
CA MET A 1 -4.78 -17.93 -13.56
C MET A 1 -3.98 -18.84 -14.49
N SER A 2 -3.17 -19.75 -13.93
CA SER A 2 -2.16 -20.56 -14.65
C SER A 2 -0.88 -19.79 -15.02
N SER A 3 -0.06 -19.61 -13.99
CA SER A 3 1.42 -19.59 -13.95
C SER A 3 2.19 -19.77 -15.26
N GLU A 4 3.14 -18.87 -15.49
CA GLU A 4 4.25 -19.00 -16.44
C GLU A 4 5.35 -19.93 -15.88
N GLU A 5 6.05 -20.65 -16.76
CA GLU A 5 7.13 -21.57 -16.40
C GLU A 5 8.49 -20.85 -16.33
N ALA A 6 9.13 -20.85 -15.15
CA ALA A 6 10.49 -20.33 -14.98
C ALA A 6 11.52 -21.45 -15.19
N ASN A 7 12.23 -21.41 -16.33
CA ASN A 7 13.38 -22.29 -16.59
C ASN A 7 14.55 -21.94 -15.65
N CYS A 8 14.59 -22.56 -14.46
CA CYS A 8 15.76 -22.54 -13.60
C CYS A 8 16.75 -23.61 -14.05
N THR A 9 17.78 -23.21 -14.80
CA THR A 9 18.89 -24.10 -15.15
C THR A 9 19.75 -24.35 -13.90
N GLY A 10 19.50 -25.47 -13.21
CA GLY A 10 20.22 -25.85 -12.00
C GLY A 10 21.70 -26.12 -12.23
N ASN A 11 22.52 -25.10 -11.99
CA ASN A 11 23.96 -25.13 -11.71
C ASN A 11 24.26 -23.86 -10.93
N SER A 12 24.25 -23.96 -9.60
CA SER A 12 24.52 -22.85 -8.69
C SER A 12 26.03 -22.62 -8.50
N GLU A 13 26.38 -21.50 -7.86
CA GLU A 13 27.77 -21.25 -7.42
C GLU A 13 28.18 -22.21 -6.28
N GLU A 14 27.20 -22.78 -5.56
CA GLU A 14 27.42 -23.82 -4.53
C GLU A 14 27.78 -25.18 -5.14
N ASP A 15 27.22 -25.54 -6.30
CA ASP A 15 27.55 -26.79 -7.02
C ASP A 15 29.02 -26.81 -7.48
N TRP A 16 29.53 -25.66 -7.95
CA TRP A 16 30.95 -25.49 -8.27
C TRP A 16 31.85 -25.53 -7.03
N LEU A 17 31.37 -25.02 -5.89
CA LEU A 17 32.06 -25.14 -4.60
C LEU A 17 32.13 -26.59 -4.12
N ILE A 18 31.08 -27.40 -4.32
CA ILE A 18 31.09 -28.84 -4.02
C ILE A 18 32.07 -29.58 -4.94
N PHE A 19 32.10 -29.26 -6.24
CA PHE A 19 33.08 -29.81 -7.17
C PHE A 19 34.53 -29.46 -6.77
N ASP A 20 34.79 -28.20 -6.43
CA ASP A 20 36.11 -27.71 -6.03
C ASP A 20 36.54 -28.17 -4.61
N ILE A 21 35.62 -28.74 -3.82
CA ILE A 21 35.94 -29.51 -2.60
C ILE A 21 36.30 -30.96 -2.95
N LEU A 22 35.50 -31.61 -3.81
CA LEU A 22 35.69 -33.03 -4.16
C LEU A 22 36.95 -33.30 -5.01
N CYS A 23 37.44 -32.32 -5.77
CA CYS A 23 38.62 -32.47 -6.62
C CYS A 23 39.95 -31.99 -6.00
N LYS A 24 39.97 -31.48 -4.76
CA LYS A 24 41.17 -30.81 -4.20
C LYS A 24 42.33 -31.72 -3.80
N ASP A 25 42.06 -32.98 -3.44
CA ASP A 25 43.06 -33.91 -2.89
C ASP A 25 43.62 -34.93 -3.92
N LEU A 26 43.29 -34.79 -5.21
CA LEU A 26 43.86 -35.61 -6.29
C LEU A 26 45.10 -34.94 -6.92
N VAL A 27 46.16 -34.81 -6.11
CA VAL A 27 47.51 -34.56 -6.59
C VAL A 27 48.15 -35.90 -6.96
N ASP A 28 48.39 -36.14 -8.25
CA ASP A 28 49.06 -37.34 -8.75
C ASP A 28 50.44 -37.55 -8.08
N PRO A 29 50.68 -38.67 -7.38
CA PRO A 29 52.00 -39.01 -6.88
C PRO A 29 52.93 -39.40 -8.04
N PRO A 30 54.11 -38.79 -8.19
CA PRO A 30 55.08 -39.25 -9.17
C PRO A 30 55.73 -40.54 -8.68
N CYS A 31 55.85 -41.54 -9.56
CA CYS A 31 57.15 -42.18 -9.83
C CYS A 31 57.08 -43.27 -10.91
N SER A 32 57.97 -43.18 -11.88
CA SER A 32 58.53 -44.34 -12.58
C SER A 32 59.99 -44.06 -12.89
N THR A 33 60.88 -44.58 -12.03
CA THR A 33 62.19 -45.21 -12.37
C THR A 33 63.05 -45.34 -11.11
N ASN A 34 63.19 -46.56 -10.57
CA ASN A 34 64.47 -47.30 -10.60
C ASN A 34 64.47 -48.56 -9.72
N LEU A 35 64.46 -49.73 -10.39
CA LEU A 35 65.06 -51.01 -9.95
C LEU A 35 64.41 -51.74 -8.73
N PRO A 36 64.60 -53.07 -8.60
CA PRO A 36 64.55 -54.08 -9.68
C PRO A 36 63.70 -55.33 -9.33
N GLY A 37 63.09 -55.94 -10.36
CA GLY A 37 62.80 -57.39 -10.43
C GLY A 37 61.92 -58.05 -9.35
N ASP A 38 60.59 -57.95 -9.48
CA ASP A 38 59.68 -59.13 -9.58
C ASP A 38 58.18 -58.75 -9.62
N HIS A 39 57.80 -57.58 -9.09
CA HIS A 39 56.39 -57.16 -8.98
C HIS A 39 55.71 -56.74 -10.30
N PHE A 40 56.33 -56.98 -11.47
CA PHE A 40 55.87 -56.43 -12.75
C PHE A 40 54.62 -57.14 -13.33
N GLY A 41 54.41 -58.42 -13.01
CA GLY A 41 53.27 -59.21 -13.51
C GLY A 41 51.91 -58.66 -13.05
N HIS A 42 51.66 -58.64 -11.74
CA HIS A 42 50.36 -58.24 -11.19
C HIS A 42 49.97 -56.79 -11.50
N SER A 43 50.93 -55.88 -11.63
CA SER A 43 50.66 -54.50 -12.07
C SER A 43 50.22 -54.44 -13.54
N LEU A 44 50.88 -55.22 -14.41
CA LEU A 44 50.51 -55.33 -15.83
C LEU A 44 49.13 -56.02 -16.00
N ASP A 45 48.86 -57.09 -15.27
CA ASP A 45 47.56 -57.78 -15.30
C ASP A 45 46.43 -56.87 -14.82
N LEU A 46 46.64 -56.12 -13.74
CA LEU A 46 45.64 -55.17 -13.22
C LEU A 46 45.40 -54.01 -14.20
N VAL A 47 46.45 -53.42 -14.78
CA VAL A 47 46.31 -52.38 -15.81
C VAL A 47 45.64 -52.92 -17.08
N THR A 48 45.88 -54.18 -17.43
CA THR A 48 45.23 -54.83 -18.59
C THR A 48 43.77 -55.14 -18.31
N THR A 49 43.43 -55.55 -17.08
CA THR A 49 42.05 -55.76 -16.60
C THR A 49 41.28 -54.44 -16.57
N LEU A 50 41.83 -53.39 -15.97
CA LEU A 50 41.19 -52.07 -15.95
C LEU A 50 41.03 -51.48 -17.37
N LYS A 51 41.95 -51.76 -18.30
CA LYS A 51 41.80 -51.40 -19.71
C LYS A 51 40.73 -52.22 -20.43
N SER A 52 40.57 -53.51 -20.13
CA SER A 52 39.52 -54.34 -20.73
C SER A 52 38.14 -54.04 -20.14
N GLU A 53 38.04 -53.72 -18.85
CA GLU A 53 36.84 -53.21 -18.20
C GLU A 53 36.45 -51.82 -18.70
N LEU A 54 37.42 -50.91 -18.91
CA LEU A 54 37.19 -49.61 -19.52
C LEU A 54 36.76 -49.75 -20.99
N ALA A 55 37.36 -50.67 -21.76
CA ALA A 55 36.96 -50.95 -23.12
C ALA A 55 35.57 -51.60 -23.21
N ALA A 56 35.23 -52.52 -22.31
CA ALA A 56 33.90 -53.11 -22.20
C ALA A 56 32.86 -52.08 -21.75
N SER A 57 33.22 -51.16 -20.86
CA SER A 57 32.36 -50.07 -20.41
C SER A 57 32.18 -49.01 -21.50
N SER A 58 33.22 -48.70 -22.28
CA SER A 58 33.11 -47.86 -23.48
C SER A 58 32.20 -48.54 -24.50
N TYR A 59 32.46 -49.80 -24.87
CA TYR A 59 31.61 -50.54 -25.81
C TYR A 59 30.15 -50.62 -25.34
N LYS A 60 29.91 -50.82 -24.03
CA LYS A 60 28.55 -50.80 -23.45
C LYS A 60 27.93 -49.40 -23.51
N ARG A 61 28.68 -48.34 -23.21
CA ARG A 61 28.23 -46.94 -23.38
C ARG A 61 27.91 -46.65 -24.84
N ASP A 62 28.79 -47.01 -25.76
CA ASP A 62 28.72 -46.68 -27.19
C ASP A 62 27.59 -47.47 -27.87
N ARG A 63 27.38 -48.74 -27.45
CA ARG A 63 26.18 -49.53 -27.78
C ARG A 63 24.92 -48.92 -27.21
N LEU A 64 24.87 -48.56 -25.92
CA LEU A 64 23.69 -47.93 -25.32
C LEU A 64 23.39 -46.57 -25.96
N MET A 65 24.41 -45.81 -26.37
CA MET A 65 24.26 -44.58 -27.13
C MET A 65 23.69 -44.84 -28.53
N ALA A 66 24.14 -45.90 -29.22
CA ALA A 66 23.57 -46.33 -30.50
C ALA A 66 22.09 -46.73 -30.34
N GLU A 67 21.77 -47.58 -29.36
CA GLU A 67 20.40 -47.97 -29.01
C GLU A 67 19.53 -46.75 -28.64
N ILE A 68 20.07 -45.77 -27.90
CA ILE A 68 19.38 -44.50 -27.61
C ILE A 68 19.16 -43.67 -28.89
N THR A 69 20.10 -43.63 -29.84
CA THR A 69 19.90 -42.92 -31.11
C THR A 69 18.90 -43.61 -32.03
N GLU A 70 18.84 -44.94 -32.03
CA GLU A 70 17.86 -45.73 -32.77
C GLU A 70 16.45 -45.62 -32.17
N VAL A 71 16.33 -45.67 -30.83
CA VAL A 71 15.05 -45.40 -30.14
C VAL A 71 14.59 -43.95 -30.39
N LYS A 72 15.51 -42.97 -30.42
CA LYS A 72 15.15 -41.57 -30.75
C LYS A 72 14.70 -41.39 -32.20
N SER A 73 15.37 -42.01 -33.18
CA SER A 73 14.95 -41.91 -34.59
C SER A 73 13.64 -42.66 -34.84
N SER A 74 13.44 -43.82 -34.21
CA SER A 74 12.19 -44.58 -34.21
C SER A 74 11.04 -43.80 -33.56
N LEU A 75 11.28 -43.16 -32.41
CA LEU A 75 10.30 -42.29 -31.74
C LEU A 75 9.92 -41.08 -32.62
N CYS A 76 10.90 -40.40 -33.22
CA CYS A 76 10.65 -39.29 -34.15
C CYS A 76 9.84 -39.74 -35.39
N ALA A 77 10.14 -40.92 -35.95
CA ALA A 77 9.37 -41.49 -37.04
C ALA A 77 7.92 -41.77 -36.61
N LYS A 78 7.71 -42.35 -35.41
CA LYS A 78 6.38 -42.59 -34.84
C LYS A 78 5.63 -41.29 -34.51
N GLU A 79 6.34 -40.24 -34.09
CA GLU A 79 5.76 -38.93 -33.84
C GLU A 79 5.24 -38.29 -35.14
N THR A 80 6.04 -38.30 -36.22
CA THR A 80 5.59 -37.82 -37.54
C THR A 80 4.46 -38.68 -38.14
N GLU A 81 4.43 -39.99 -37.87
CA GLU A 81 3.29 -40.86 -38.22
C GLU A 81 2.02 -40.47 -37.43
N CYS A 82 2.15 -40.21 -36.13
CA CYS A 82 1.05 -39.70 -35.30
C CYS A 82 0.57 -38.31 -35.77
N GLU A 83 1.46 -37.42 -36.21
CA GLU A 83 1.07 -36.14 -36.81
C GLU A 83 0.35 -36.31 -38.15
N ALA A 84 0.85 -37.17 -39.03
CA ALA A 84 0.20 -37.49 -40.30
C ALA A 84 -1.21 -38.06 -40.09
N LEU A 85 -1.38 -38.95 -39.10
CA LEU A 85 -2.66 -39.50 -38.69
C LEU A 85 -3.58 -38.45 -38.05
N ARG A 86 -3.08 -37.58 -37.14
CA ARG A 86 -3.86 -36.44 -36.60
C ARG A 86 -4.34 -35.52 -37.72
N ALA A 87 -3.48 -35.20 -38.69
CA ALA A 87 -3.83 -34.38 -39.85
C ALA A 87 -4.82 -35.09 -40.80
N GLN A 88 -4.74 -36.42 -40.93
CA GLN A 88 -5.72 -37.21 -41.66
C GLN A 88 -7.09 -37.22 -40.97
N THR A 89 -7.13 -37.44 -39.65
CA THR A 89 -8.35 -37.34 -38.84
C THR A 89 -8.96 -35.94 -38.96
N ALA A 90 -8.17 -34.87 -38.85
CA ALA A 90 -8.65 -33.51 -39.03
C ALA A 90 -9.26 -33.27 -40.44
N ARG A 91 -8.61 -33.77 -41.51
CA ARG A 91 -9.18 -33.72 -42.87
C ARG A 91 -10.47 -34.53 -43.00
N GLN A 92 -10.55 -35.70 -42.37
CA GLN A 92 -11.76 -36.54 -42.36
C GLN A 92 -12.89 -35.88 -41.57
N SER A 93 -12.63 -35.31 -40.39
CA SER A 93 -13.61 -34.54 -39.61
C SER A 93 -14.11 -33.31 -40.37
N ALA A 94 -13.23 -32.59 -41.07
CA ALA A 94 -13.63 -31.46 -41.91
C ALA A 94 -14.51 -31.89 -43.09
N LEU A 95 -14.18 -33.02 -43.75
CA LEU A 95 -15.00 -33.59 -44.83
C LEU A 95 -16.37 -34.07 -44.29
N ILE A 96 -16.39 -34.75 -43.14
CA ILE A 96 -17.62 -35.21 -42.48
C ILE A 96 -18.50 -34.02 -42.11
N GLY A 97 -17.94 -32.97 -41.50
CA GLY A 97 -18.68 -31.75 -41.18
C GLY A 97 -19.21 -31.02 -42.42
N SER A 98 -18.43 -30.98 -43.50
CA SER A 98 -18.88 -30.43 -44.80
C SER A 98 -20.01 -31.25 -45.41
N LEU A 99 -19.95 -32.59 -45.33
CA LEU A 99 -20.99 -33.48 -45.84
C LEU A 99 -22.26 -33.41 -44.97
N GLN A 100 -22.13 -33.37 -43.65
CA GLN A 100 -23.24 -33.17 -42.70
C GLN A 100 -23.93 -31.83 -42.94
N SER A 101 -23.16 -30.74 -43.09
CA SER A 101 -23.69 -29.42 -43.45
C SER A 101 -24.42 -29.44 -44.80
N ARG A 102 -23.86 -30.12 -45.82
CA ARG A 102 -24.52 -30.27 -47.13
C ARG A 102 -25.80 -31.11 -47.07
N ILE A 103 -25.82 -32.18 -46.27
CA ILE A 103 -27.01 -32.99 -46.00
C ILE A 103 -28.07 -32.12 -45.31
N GLN A 104 -27.73 -31.44 -44.22
CA GLN A 104 -28.64 -30.54 -43.50
C GLN A 104 -29.18 -29.42 -44.41
N ALA A 105 -28.38 -28.88 -45.32
CA ALA A 105 -28.81 -27.90 -46.32
C ALA A 105 -29.77 -28.49 -47.38
N ILE A 106 -29.58 -29.75 -47.77
CA ILE A 106 -30.49 -30.47 -48.67
C ILE A 106 -31.80 -30.80 -47.94
N GLU A 107 -31.75 -31.37 -46.74
CA GLU A 107 -32.93 -31.70 -45.94
C GLU A 107 -33.74 -30.45 -45.57
N THR A 108 -33.11 -29.33 -45.23
CA THR A 108 -33.84 -28.07 -44.95
C THR A 108 -34.45 -27.50 -46.22
N ARG A 109 -33.78 -27.59 -47.36
CA ARG A 109 -34.37 -27.26 -48.67
C ARG A 109 -35.56 -28.18 -49.00
N GLU A 110 -35.47 -29.47 -48.71
CA GLU A 110 -36.53 -30.45 -48.92
C GLU A 110 -37.72 -30.20 -47.99
N ARG A 111 -37.50 -30.03 -46.68
CA ARG A 111 -38.53 -29.60 -45.71
C ARG A 111 -39.22 -28.31 -46.17
N ASN A 112 -38.46 -27.30 -46.60
CA ASN A 112 -39.03 -26.04 -47.11
C ASN A 112 -39.85 -26.23 -48.40
N LEU A 113 -39.42 -27.11 -49.31
CA LEU A 113 -40.18 -27.47 -50.51
C LEU A 113 -41.44 -28.27 -50.15
N GLN A 114 -41.39 -29.14 -49.15
CA GLN A 114 -42.52 -29.91 -48.66
C GLN A 114 -43.54 -29.05 -47.93
N THR A 115 -43.11 -28.15 -47.03
CA THR A 115 -44.02 -27.15 -46.43
C THR A 115 -44.63 -26.24 -47.49
N ARG A 116 -43.89 -25.91 -48.56
CA ARG A 116 -44.44 -25.16 -49.71
C ARG A 116 -45.41 -25.98 -50.55
N SER A 117 -45.19 -27.28 -50.75
CA SER A 117 -46.12 -28.17 -51.46
C SER A 117 -47.40 -28.36 -50.63
N GLU A 118 -47.28 -28.62 -49.33
CA GLU A 118 -48.37 -28.77 -48.38
C GLU A 118 -49.20 -27.50 -48.26
N THR A 119 -48.60 -26.32 -48.11
CA THR A 119 -49.34 -25.05 -48.08
C THR A 119 -50.03 -24.75 -49.42
N SER A 120 -49.45 -25.15 -50.55
CA SER A 120 -50.10 -25.07 -51.87
C SER A 120 -51.30 -26.03 -51.96
N ILE A 121 -51.13 -27.29 -51.55
CA ILE A 121 -52.18 -28.32 -51.53
C ILE A 121 -53.32 -27.93 -50.58
N GLN A 122 -53.02 -27.46 -49.37
CA GLN A 122 -54.02 -26.96 -48.43
C GLN A 122 -54.77 -25.73 -48.98
N THR A 123 -54.10 -24.90 -49.77
CA THR A 123 -54.73 -23.73 -50.41
C THR A 123 -55.65 -24.15 -51.54
N LEU A 124 -55.20 -25.03 -52.44
CA LEU A 124 -56.06 -25.67 -53.45
C LEU A 124 -57.22 -26.47 -52.82
N GLN A 125 -57.03 -27.08 -51.65
CA GLN A 125 -58.11 -27.76 -50.89
C GLN A 125 -59.05 -26.78 -50.17
N ARG A 126 -58.60 -25.57 -49.83
CA ARG A 126 -59.45 -24.48 -49.30
C ARG A 126 -60.25 -23.85 -50.43
N GLU A 127 -59.62 -23.55 -51.56
CA GLU A 127 -60.24 -23.06 -52.78
C GLU A 127 -61.24 -24.07 -53.37
N LYS A 128 -60.87 -25.35 -53.46
CA LYS A 128 -61.80 -26.42 -53.86
C LYS A 128 -63.02 -26.46 -52.96
N ARG A 129 -62.85 -26.49 -51.63
CA ARG A 129 -63.99 -26.50 -50.70
C ARG A 129 -64.83 -25.23 -50.82
N SER A 130 -64.21 -24.06 -50.92
CA SER A 130 -64.90 -22.80 -51.17
C SER A 130 -65.68 -22.80 -52.49
N ALA A 131 -65.16 -23.44 -53.54
CA ALA A 131 -65.84 -23.60 -54.82
C ALA A 131 -66.98 -24.64 -54.75
N GLU A 132 -66.78 -25.77 -54.06
CA GLU A 132 -67.82 -26.77 -53.79
C GLU A 132 -68.96 -26.18 -52.95
N ASP A 133 -68.64 -25.40 -51.91
CA ASP A 133 -69.60 -24.70 -51.08
C ASP A 133 -70.26 -23.54 -51.83
N LYS A 134 -69.54 -22.86 -52.74
CA LYS A 134 -70.14 -21.87 -53.65
C LYS A 134 -71.04 -22.52 -54.70
N ILE A 135 -70.74 -23.73 -55.16
CA ILE A 135 -71.62 -24.52 -56.03
C ILE A 135 -72.87 -24.96 -55.25
N LYS A 136 -72.74 -25.43 -54.00
CA LYS A 136 -73.90 -25.71 -53.13
C LYS A 136 -74.73 -24.44 -52.87
N GLU A 137 -74.09 -23.32 -52.59
CA GLU A 137 -74.74 -22.01 -52.41
C GLU A 137 -75.49 -21.62 -53.68
N LEU A 138 -74.84 -21.67 -54.85
CA LEU A 138 -75.44 -21.34 -56.15
C LEU A 138 -76.57 -22.31 -56.52
N LEU A 139 -76.46 -23.61 -56.25
CA LEU A 139 -77.56 -24.57 -56.43
C LEU A 139 -78.71 -24.31 -55.45
N SER A 140 -78.43 -23.96 -54.20
CA SER A 140 -79.45 -23.53 -53.23
C SER A 140 -80.08 -22.18 -53.60
N ARG A 141 -79.34 -21.33 -54.34
CA ARG A 141 -79.79 -20.04 -54.82
C ARG A 141 -80.59 -20.18 -56.10
N ILE A 142 -80.25 -21.12 -56.99
CA ILE A 142 -81.07 -21.49 -58.15
C ILE A 142 -82.38 -22.10 -57.64
N ARG A 143 -82.35 -23.09 -56.74
CA ARG A 143 -83.56 -23.65 -56.14
C ARG A 143 -84.41 -22.65 -55.37
N ARG A 144 -83.77 -21.68 -54.69
CA ARG A 144 -84.50 -20.54 -54.14
C ARG A 144 -85.09 -19.67 -55.24
N LEU A 145 -84.32 -19.21 -56.22
CA LEU A 145 -84.82 -18.43 -57.35
C LEU A 145 -85.90 -19.14 -58.18
N GLU A 146 -85.93 -20.48 -58.23
CA GLU A 146 -86.99 -21.29 -58.84
C GLU A 146 -88.26 -21.25 -57.98
N VAL A 147 -88.13 -21.48 -56.67
CA VAL A 147 -89.24 -21.37 -55.70
C VAL A 147 -89.76 -19.93 -55.62
N ASP A 148 -88.87 -18.95 -55.47
CA ASP A 148 -89.11 -17.52 -55.51
C ASP A 148 -89.76 -17.14 -56.84
N LEU A 149 -89.32 -17.65 -58.00
CA LEU A 149 -90.01 -17.42 -59.27
C LEU A 149 -91.44 -17.98 -59.24
N THR A 150 -91.66 -19.22 -58.79
CA THR A 150 -93.05 -19.75 -58.68
C THR A 150 -93.90 -18.99 -57.66
N ASN A 151 -93.28 -18.48 -56.59
CA ASN A 151 -93.92 -17.62 -55.60
C ASN A 151 -94.18 -16.21 -56.13
N GLU A 152 -93.31 -15.66 -56.99
CA GLU A 152 -93.48 -14.36 -57.66
C GLU A 152 -94.50 -14.48 -58.81
N GLU A 153 -94.61 -15.62 -59.47
CA GLU A 153 -95.69 -15.90 -60.42
C GLU A 153 -97.03 -16.05 -59.71
N GLY A 154 -97.07 -16.83 -58.61
CA GLY A 154 -98.24 -16.93 -57.74
C GLY A 154 -98.62 -15.59 -57.11
N GLN A 155 -97.64 -14.80 -56.63
CA GLN A 155 -97.86 -13.45 -56.12
C GLN A 155 -98.26 -12.47 -57.22
N LYS A 156 -97.72 -12.56 -58.45
CA LYS A 156 -98.13 -11.76 -59.62
C LYS A 156 -99.60 -12.01 -59.94
N ASP A 157 -100.04 -13.26 -59.96
CA ASP A 157 -101.42 -13.59 -60.30
C ASP A 157 -102.38 -13.32 -59.12
N GLN A 158 -101.94 -13.58 -57.88
CA GLN A 158 -102.63 -13.09 -56.68
C GLN A 158 -102.62 -11.56 -56.59
N ALA A 159 -101.62 -10.86 -57.12
CA ALA A 159 -101.54 -9.40 -57.18
C ALA A 159 -102.45 -8.83 -58.28
N LYS A 160 -102.70 -9.54 -59.39
CA LYS A 160 -103.77 -9.17 -60.33
C LYS A 160 -105.14 -9.23 -59.64
N VAL A 161 -105.42 -10.33 -58.93
CA VAL A 161 -106.66 -10.50 -58.16
C VAL A 161 -106.76 -9.46 -57.04
N ASN A 162 -105.69 -9.27 -56.26
CA ASN A 162 -105.62 -8.27 -55.20
C ASN A 162 -105.66 -6.84 -55.74
N PHE A 163 -105.18 -6.57 -56.96
CA PHE A 163 -105.26 -5.25 -57.60
C PHE A 163 -106.68 -4.95 -58.08
N GLN A 164 -107.38 -5.93 -58.66
CA GLN A 164 -108.80 -5.82 -58.98
C GLN A 164 -109.64 -5.57 -57.70
N GLU A 165 -109.36 -6.34 -56.65
CA GLU A 165 -109.97 -6.17 -55.32
C GLU A 165 -109.54 -4.87 -54.61
N LEU A 166 -108.33 -4.38 -54.84
CA LEU A 166 -107.81 -3.11 -54.32
C LEU A 166 -108.41 -1.92 -55.06
N LEU A 167 -108.61 -1.98 -56.38
CA LEU A 167 -109.36 -0.97 -57.13
C LEU A 167 -110.80 -0.91 -56.60
N ARG A 168 -111.44 -2.07 -56.40
CA ARG A 168 -112.78 -2.16 -55.79
C ARG A 168 -112.81 -1.55 -54.37
N LYS A 169 -111.82 -1.85 -53.53
CA LYS A 169 -111.67 -1.28 -52.18
C LYS A 169 -111.30 0.22 -52.19
N LEU A 170 -110.48 0.68 -53.13
CA LEU A 170 -110.14 2.09 -53.30
C LEU A 170 -111.37 2.90 -53.69
N CYS A 171 -112.23 2.39 -54.57
CA CYS A 171 -113.52 3.04 -54.84
C CYS A 171 -114.33 3.22 -53.57
N VAL A 172 -114.49 2.16 -52.76
CA VAL A 172 -115.21 2.24 -51.47
C VAL A 172 -114.54 3.24 -50.51
N CYS A 173 -113.22 3.17 -50.32
CA CYS A 173 -112.49 4.05 -49.39
C CYS A 173 -112.39 5.51 -49.85
N LEU A 174 -112.44 5.80 -51.16
CA LEU A 174 -112.41 7.13 -51.74
C LEU A 174 -113.82 7.74 -51.93
N GLY A 175 -114.87 7.02 -51.54
CA GLY A 175 -116.28 7.44 -51.66
C GLY A 175 -116.77 7.50 -53.11
N ILE A 176 -116.41 6.51 -53.93
CA ILE A 176 -116.76 6.40 -55.35
C ILE A 176 -117.82 5.30 -55.51
N ASP A 177 -119.07 5.70 -55.67
CA ASP A 177 -120.20 4.77 -55.84
C ASP A 177 -120.12 3.97 -57.15
N LEU A 178 -120.43 2.68 -57.06
CA LEU A 178 -120.28 1.72 -58.15
C LEU A 178 -121.64 1.35 -58.77
N CYS A 179 -122.12 2.16 -59.73
CA CYS A 179 -123.26 1.76 -60.56
C CYS A 179 -122.87 0.66 -61.56
N GLU A 180 -123.71 -0.37 -61.69
CA GLU A 180 -123.41 -1.66 -62.32
C GLU A 180 -123.17 -1.64 -63.86
N SER A 181 -123.25 -0.48 -64.51
CA SER A 181 -123.16 -0.35 -65.98
C SER A 181 -121.87 0.28 -66.52
N THR A 182 -120.93 0.70 -65.65
CA THR A 182 -119.68 1.35 -66.08
C THR A 182 -118.46 0.48 -65.76
N HIS A 183 -117.66 0.13 -66.77
CA HIS A 183 -116.36 -0.52 -66.54
C HIS A 183 -115.42 0.42 -65.75
N LEU A 184 -114.84 -0.11 -64.67
CA LEU A 184 -113.90 0.61 -63.81
C LEU A 184 -112.63 1.01 -64.59
N ASN A 185 -112.52 2.30 -64.95
CA ASN A 185 -111.33 2.86 -65.56
C ASN A 185 -110.30 3.23 -64.47
N PRO A 186 -109.08 2.64 -64.46
CA PRO A 186 -108.05 2.95 -63.47
C PRO A 186 -107.69 4.44 -63.40
N GLU A 187 -107.71 5.18 -64.51
CA GLU A 187 -107.31 6.59 -64.60
C GLU A 187 -108.01 7.48 -63.56
N CYS A 188 -109.33 7.33 -63.37
CA CYS A 188 -110.08 8.14 -62.39
C CYS A 188 -109.68 7.84 -60.94
N ILE A 189 -109.36 6.58 -60.63
CA ILE A 189 -108.92 6.14 -59.30
C ILE A 189 -107.48 6.61 -59.07
N LEU A 190 -106.62 6.50 -60.10
CA LEU A 190 -105.24 6.97 -60.09
C LEU A 190 -105.15 8.49 -59.91
N GLY A 191 -106.04 9.27 -60.54
CA GLY A 191 -106.11 10.73 -60.35
C GLY A 191 -106.34 11.13 -58.89
N LYS A 192 -107.43 10.63 -58.27
CA LYS A 192 -107.74 10.93 -56.86
C LYS A 192 -106.76 10.30 -55.87
N THR A 193 -106.13 9.18 -56.24
CA THR A 193 -105.00 8.61 -55.48
C THR A 193 -103.75 9.50 -55.59
N GLY A 194 -103.52 10.11 -56.76
CA GLY A 194 -102.40 11.02 -57.02
C GLY A 194 -102.43 12.28 -56.15
N GLU A 195 -103.61 12.85 -55.91
CA GLU A 195 -103.80 13.96 -54.95
C GLU A 195 -103.35 13.57 -53.53
N VAL A 196 -103.79 12.40 -53.05
CA VAL A 196 -103.42 11.87 -51.73
C VAL A 196 -101.92 11.53 -51.66
N VAL A 197 -101.36 10.95 -52.73
CA VAL A 197 -99.92 10.63 -52.84
C VAL A 197 -99.07 11.90 -52.86
N SER A 198 -99.50 12.99 -53.50
CA SER A 198 -98.78 14.27 -53.49
C SER A 198 -98.71 14.88 -52.08
N GLU A 199 -99.80 14.82 -51.30
CA GLU A 199 -99.80 15.28 -49.90
C GLU A 199 -98.94 14.36 -49.01
N LEU A 200 -99.00 13.04 -49.22
CA LEU A 200 -98.14 12.08 -48.52
C LEU A 200 -96.65 12.34 -48.83
N GLN A 201 -96.31 12.62 -50.09
CA GLN A 201 -94.96 12.97 -50.52
C GLN A 201 -94.47 14.26 -49.85
N ARG A 202 -95.34 15.28 -49.74
CA ARG A 202 -95.05 16.54 -49.01
C ARG A 202 -94.72 16.29 -47.53
N LEU A 203 -95.47 15.41 -46.87
CA LEU A 203 -95.20 15.00 -45.49
C LEU A 203 -93.91 14.17 -45.38
N ARG A 204 -93.63 13.29 -46.35
CA ARG A 204 -92.41 12.47 -46.41
C ARG A 204 -91.16 13.33 -46.55
N THR A 205 -91.16 14.36 -47.41
CA THR A 205 -90.04 15.31 -47.53
C THR A 205 -89.77 16.03 -46.21
N LYS A 206 -90.82 16.39 -45.45
CA LYS A 206 -90.68 16.94 -44.09
C LYS A 206 -90.00 15.97 -43.13
N ILE A 207 -90.38 14.69 -43.16
CA ILE A 207 -89.78 13.64 -42.32
C ILE A 207 -88.29 13.46 -42.66
N THR A 208 -87.93 13.37 -43.95
CA THR A 208 -86.53 13.25 -44.38
C THR A 208 -85.66 14.38 -43.83
N ALA A 209 -86.11 15.64 -43.98
CA ALA A 209 -85.39 16.79 -43.45
C ALA A 209 -85.20 16.73 -41.92
N THR A 210 -86.20 16.26 -41.16
CA THR A 210 -86.05 16.08 -39.70
C THR A 210 -85.07 14.96 -39.34
N CYS A 211 -85.03 13.87 -40.11
CA CYS A 211 -84.05 12.79 -39.92
C CYS A 211 -82.62 13.27 -40.23
N GLU A 212 -82.43 14.08 -41.28
CA GLU A 212 -81.13 14.68 -41.61
C GLU A 212 -80.62 15.57 -40.47
N THR A 213 -81.49 16.40 -39.87
CA THR A 213 -81.11 17.21 -38.69
C THR A 213 -80.79 16.36 -37.46
N LEU A 214 -81.49 15.25 -37.24
CA LEU A 214 -81.20 14.33 -36.12
C LEU A 214 -79.84 13.64 -36.29
N ASN A 215 -79.56 13.14 -37.49
CA ASN A 215 -78.27 12.50 -37.82
C ASN A 215 -77.08 13.47 -37.63
N GLY A 216 -77.28 14.77 -37.91
CA GLY A 216 -76.31 15.83 -37.61
C GLY A 216 -76.00 15.91 -36.11
N CYS A 217 -77.03 16.04 -35.27
CA CYS A 217 -76.89 16.08 -33.81
C CYS A 217 -76.24 14.81 -33.24
N GLU A 218 -76.55 13.63 -33.77
CA GLU A 218 -75.92 12.37 -33.36
C GLU A 218 -74.43 12.31 -33.73
N SER A 219 -74.05 12.84 -34.89
CA SER A 219 -72.65 12.96 -35.32
C SER A 219 -71.86 13.91 -34.43
N GLU A 220 -72.42 15.08 -34.10
CA GLU A 220 -71.82 16.04 -33.17
C GLU A 220 -71.63 15.44 -31.76
N LEU A 221 -72.64 14.72 -31.25
CA LEU A 221 -72.57 14.01 -29.96
C LEU A 221 -71.43 12.97 -29.95
N MET A 222 -71.27 12.19 -31.02
CA MET A 222 -70.21 11.19 -31.14
C MET A 222 -68.81 11.83 -31.24
N ASN A 223 -68.67 12.95 -31.94
CA ASN A 223 -67.42 13.71 -32.00
C ASN A 223 -67.03 14.25 -30.62
N LEU A 224 -67.97 14.89 -29.90
CA LEU A 224 -67.76 15.38 -28.53
C LEU A 224 -67.38 14.24 -27.56
N LYS A 225 -68.04 13.09 -27.65
CA LYS A 225 -67.71 11.90 -26.87
C LYS A 225 -66.30 11.36 -27.16
N THR A 226 -65.86 11.44 -28.42
CA THR A 226 -64.52 11.01 -28.83
C THR A 226 -63.43 11.94 -28.27
N ILE A 227 -63.63 13.26 -28.36
CA ILE A 227 -62.75 14.27 -27.78
C ILE A 227 -62.67 14.11 -26.26
N SER A 228 -63.81 13.98 -25.57
CA SER A 228 -63.89 13.79 -24.11
C SER A 228 -63.14 12.53 -23.63
N ASN A 229 -63.20 11.43 -24.40
CA ASN A 229 -62.44 10.22 -24.10
C ASN A 229 -60.92 10.42 -24.28
N ALA A 230 -60.49 11.16 -25.31
CA ALA A 230 -59.08 11.47 -25.54
C ALA A 230 -58.50 12.36 -24.43
N ASP A 231 -59.24 13.40 -24.02
CA ASP A 231 -58.86 14.23 -22.86
C ASP A 231 -58.82 13.43 -21.56
N LYS A 232 -59.78 12.53 -21.33
CA LYS A 232 -59.74 11.63 -20.18
C LYS A 232 -58.49 10.75 -20.17
N GLN A 233 -58.10 10.20 -21.32
CA GLN A 233 -56.87 9.40 -21.42
C GLN A 233 -55.62 10.25 -21.18
N ARG A 234 -55.55 11.47 -21.75
CA ARG A 234 -54.46 12.43 -21.52
C ARG A 234 -54.31 12.81 -20.03
N LEU A 235 -55.42 13.06 -19.35
CA LEU A 235 -55.41 13.38 -17.92
C LEU A 235 -55.04 12.17 -17.06
N THR A 236 -55.47 10.96 -17.45
CA THR A 236 -55.15 9.73 -16.69
C THR A 236 -53.65 9.44 -16.74
N SER A 237 -53.03 9.47 -17.92
CA SER A 237 -51.58 9.25 -18.04
C SER A 237 -50.73 10.37 -17.44
N GLN A 238 -51.25 11.61 -17.39
CA GLN A 238 -50.62 12.69 -16.65
C GLN A 238 -50.64 12.47 -15.12
N VAL A 239 -51.72 11.90 -14.58
CA VAL A 239 -51.79 11.49 -13.16
C VAL A 239 -50.81 10.35 -12.88
N GLU A 240 -50.80 9.30 -13.69
CA GLU A 240 -49.87 8.16 -13.55
C GLU A 240 -48.39 8.61 -13.56
N ALA A 241 -48.04 9.58 -14.43
CA ALA A 241 -46.70 10.16 -14.47
C ALA A 241 -46.34 10.98 -13.20
N LEU A 242 -47.30 11.72 -12.65
CA LEU A 242 -47.11 12.49 -11.41
C LEU A 242 -47.01 11.58 -10.18
N GLU A 243 -47.79 10.50 -10.12
CA GLU A 243 -47.68 9.46 -9.09
C GLU A 243 -46.31 8.76 -9.14
N GLY A 244 -45.81 8.44 -10.34
CA GLY A 244 -44.46 7.92 -10.56
C GLY A 244 -43.37 8.85 -10.02
N HIS A 245 -43.39 10.13 -10.40
CA HIS A 245 -42.43 11.11 -9.89
C HIS A 245 -42.56 11.34 -8.37
N ASN A 246 -43.76 11.26 -7.80
CA ASN A 246 -43.92 11.33 -6.34
C ASN A 246 -43.26 10.14 -5.65
N HIS A 247 -43.38 8.93 -6.20
CA HIS A 247 -42.71 7.74 -5.68
C HIS A 247 -41.17 7.80 -5.81
N GLU A 248 -40.65 8.36 -6.91
CA GLU A 248 -39.21 8.66 -7.07
C GLU A 248 -38.71 9.67 -6.02
N LEU A 249 -39.50 10.70 -5.73
CA LEU A 249 -39.16 11.69 -4.70
C LEU A 249 -39.21 11.10 -3.29
N GLU A 250 -40.23 10.31 -2.94
CA GLU A 250 -40.31 9.63 -1.66
C GLU A 250 -39.14 8.66 -1.43
N THR A 251 -38.82 7.81 -2.42
CA THR A 251 -37.72 6.84 -2.33
C THR A 251 -36.37 7.54 -2.21
N ARG A 252 -36.18 8.67 -2.91
CA ARG A 252 -35.01 9.55 -2.75
C ARG A 252 -34.94 10.20 -1.38
N ASN A 253 -36.06 10.67 -0.82
CA ASN A 253 -36.09 11.27 0.51
C ASN A 253 -35.74 10.23 1.59
N ARG A 254 -36.36 9.04 1.53
CA ARG A 254 -36.02 7.87 2.37
C ARG A 254 -34.57 7.39 2.22
N GLN A 255 -33.86 7.77 1.15
CA GLN A 255 -32.40 7.54 1.02
C GLN A 255 -31.60 8.62 1.73
N LEU A 256 -31.94 9.89 1.52
CA LEU A 256 -31.29 11.02 2.19
C LEU A 256 -31.41 10.93 3.72
N ASP A 257 -32.55 10.49 4.25
CA ASP A 257 -32.72 10.24 5.70
C ASP A 257 -31.73 9.20 6.24
N ARG A 258 -31.48 8.12 5.47
CA ARG A 258 -30.52 7.06 5.84
C ARG A 258 -29.07 7.53 5.72
N ASP A 259 -28.75 8.26 4.65
CA ASP A 259 -27.42 8.85 4.46
C ASP A 259 -27.09 9.87 5.56
N LEU A 260 -28.09 10.67 5.97
CA LEU A 260 -28.01 11.64 7.06
C LEU A 260 -27.84 10.96 8.41
N GLN A 261 -28.53 9.85 8.67
CA GLN A 261 -28.34 9.09 9.91
C GLN A 261 -26.92 8.50 9.98
N VAL A 262 -26.42 7.89 8.90
CA VAL A 262 -25.02 7.40 8.84
C VAL A 262 -24.00 8.53 9.04
N ALA A 263 -24.31 9.76 8.60
CA ALA A 263 -23.48 10.93 8.87
C ALA A 263 -23.50 11.36 10.36
N ARG A 264 -24.64 11.24 11.05
CA ARG A 264 -24.74 11.46 12.51
C ARG A 264 -23.97 10.41 13.30
N ASP A 265 -24.09 9.14 12.93
CA ASP A 265 -23.44 8.04 13.65
C ASP A 265 -21.91 8.15 13.54
N ARG A 266 -21.39 8.56 12.38
CA ARG A 266 -19.95 8.87 12.20
C ARG A 266 -19.49 10.10 12.99
N LEU A 267 -20.36 11.08 13.20
CA LEU A 267 -20.04 12.27 14.00
C LEU A 267 -19.92 11.89 15.48
N THR A 268 -20.83 11.08 16.02
CA THR A 268 -20.76 10.62 17.41
C THR A 268 -19.56 9.69 17.65
N GLU A 269 -19.21 8.82 16.71
CA GLU A 269 -17.94 8.06 16.72
C GLU A 269 -16.72 8.99 16.76
N SER A 270 -16.73 10.06 15.96
CA SER A 270 -15.65 11.06 15.92
C SER A 270 -15.54 11.82 17.25
N ASP A 271 -16.65 12.22 17.86
CA ASP A 271 -16.66 12.92 19.15
C ASP A 271 -16.19 12.03 20.30
N ILE A 272 -16.55 10.74 20.31
CA ILE A 272 -16.02 9.74 21.25
C ILE A 272 -14.51 9.55 21.07
N CYS A 273 -14.00 9.59 19.83
CA CYS A 273 -12.57 9.53 19.54
C CYS A 273 -11.85 10.81 20.01
N ASN A 274 -12.43 11.98 19.77
CA ASN A 274 -11.91 13.28 20.21
C ASN A 274 -11.81 13.37 21.74
N GLU A 275 -12.78 12.85 22.49
CA GLU A 275 -12.72 12.88 23.96
C GLU A 275 -11.62 11.96 24.52
N LYS A 276 -11.45 10.75 23.96
CA LYS A 276 -10.31 9.88 24.30
C LYS A 276 -8.96 10.56 24.07
N LEU A 277 -8.80 11.27 22.95
CA LEU A 277 -7.58 12.03 22.66
C LEU A 277 -7.37 13.20 23.65
N ARG A 278 -8.44 13.82 24.17
CA ARG A 278 -8.36 14.83 25.25
C ARG A 278 -7.96 14.20 26.59
N GLU A 279 -8.45 13.00 26.92
CA GLU A 279 -8.03 12.25 28.11
C GLU A 279 -6.55 11.83 28.03
N GLU A 280 -6.11 11.31 26.88
CA GLU A 280 -4.71 10.98 26.63
C GLU A 280 -3.79 12.21 26.71
N LEU A 281 -4.23 13.36 26.19
CA LEU A 281 -3.51 14.63 26.28
C LEU A 281 -3.37 15.10 27.73
N ARG A 282 -4.45 15.11 28.53
CA ARG A 282 -4.38 15.40 29.97
C ARG A 282 -3.45 14.42 30.71
N GLY A 283 -3.45 13.14 30.31
CA GLY A 283 -2.52 12.12 30.81
C GLY A 283 -1.07 12.34 30.39
N PHE A 284 -0.82 12.99 29.26
CA PHE A 284 0.51 13.43 28.81
C PHE A 284 0.97 14.68 29.56
N GLU A 285 0.15 15.72 29.64
CA GLU A 285 0.40 16.94 30.43
C GLU A 285 0.73 16.60 31.89
N SER A 286 -0.05 15.69 32.50
CA SER A 286 0.19 15.18 33.86
C SER A 286 1.50 14.40 34.00
N ARG A 287 2.04 13.81 32.93
CA ARG A 287 3.38 13.19 32.92
C ARG A 287 4.47 14.26 32.78
N CYS A 288 4.32 15.21 31.87
CA CYS A 288 5.24 16.33 31.70
C CYS A 288 5.39 17.15 32.99
N HIS A 289 4.29 17.47 33.68
CA HIS A 289 4.34 18.21 34.94
C HIS A 289 5.13 17.44 36.03
N ARG A 290 4.87 16.13 36.19
CA ARG A 290 5.64 15.27 37.12
C ARG A 290 7.12 15.17 36.76
N LEU A 291 7.47 15.15 35.47
CA LEU A 291 8.86 15.18 35.02
C LEU A 291 9.53 16.53 35.34
N GLN A 292 8.83 17.65 35.16
CA GLN A 292 9.32 18.97 35.57
C GLN A 292 9.61 19.01 37.07
N THR A 293 8.65 18.60 37.92
CA THR A 293 8.84 18.52 39.39
C THR A 293 9.98 17.58 39.81
N ASN A 294 10.37 16.61 38.97
CA ASN A 294 11.56 15.79 39.21
C ASN A 294 12.84 16.54 38.83
N ILE A 295 12.87 17.22 37.68
CA ILE A 295 14.00 18.04 37.23
C ILE A 295 14.28 19.16 38.24
N ASP A 296 13.25 19.86 38.70
CA ASP A 296 13.37 20.96 39.67
C ASP A 296 14.00 20.47 41.00
N ARG A 297 13.58 19.28 41.46
CA ARG A 297 14.17 18.62 42.64
C ARG A 297 15.63 18.23 42.41
N PHE A 298 15.96 17.55 41.32
CA PHE A 298 17.35 17.20 41.01
C PHE A 298 18.26 18.43 40.85
N GLN A 299 17.74 19.56 40.35
CA GLN A 299 18.47 20.82 40.30
C GLN A 299 18.71 21.41 41.69
N SER A 300 17.71 21.36 42.58
CA SER A 300 17.84 21.74 43.99
C SER A 300 18.88 20.88 44.73
N ASP A 301 18.78 19.55 44.60
CA ASP A 301 19.69 18.59 45.24
C ASP A 301 21.13 18.79 44.74
N ARG A 302 21.33 19.00 43.42
CA ARG A 302 22.63 19.34 42.85
C ARG A 302 23.18 20.65 43.41
N LEU A 303 22.35 21.68 43.53
CA LEU A 303 22.77 22.97 44.08
C LEU A 303 23.12 22.86 45.57
N GLN A 304 22.41 22.04 46.35
CA GLN A 304 22.73 21.75 47.74
C GLN A 304 24.05 20.97 47.87
N PHE A 305 24.30 19.98 47.00
CA PHE A 305 25.57 19.27 46.94
C PHE A 305 26.75 20.21 46.60
N LEU A 306 26.59 21.10 45.60
CA LEU A 306 27.60 22.10 45.25
C LEU A 306 27.84 23.11 46.38
N ARG A 307 26.81 23.50 47.16
CA ARG A 307 26.97 24.29 48.39
C ARG A 307 27.78 23.55 49.45
N GLY A 308 27.52 22.26 49.64
CA GLY A 308 28.30 21.40 50.53
C GLY A 308 29.78 21.37 50.15
N LEU A 309 30.09 21.10 48.88
CA LEU A 309 31.46 21.12 48.38
C LEU A 309 32.12 22.49 48.54
N ALA A 310 31.50 23.57 48.06
CA ALA A 310 32.06 24.91 48.13
C ALA A 310 32.39 25.35 49.57
N THR A 311 31.56 24.96 50.54
CA THR A 311 31.83 25.20 51.98
C THR A 311 33.10 24.48 52.45
N VAL A 312 33.28 23.21 52.05
CA VAL A 312 34.45 22.39 52.48
C VAL A 312 35.76 22.89 51.90
N ILE A 313 35.78 23.38 50.65
CA ILE A 313 37.00 23.89 49.99
C ILE A 313 37.11 25.44 50.00
N ASN A 314 36.29 26.10 50.82
CA ASN A 314 36.25 27.55 51.02
C ASN A 314 36.15 28.38 49.71
N VAL A 315 35.21 28.02 48.85
CA VAL A 315 34.86 28.77 47.63
C VAL A 315 33.59 29.60 47.91
N PRO A 316 33.55 30.90 47.57
CA PRO A 316 32.47 31.81 48.00
C PRO A 316 31.11 31.58 47.31
N GLU A 317 31.09 30.87 46.18
CA GLU A 317 29.86 30.59 45.41
C GLU A 317 29.78 29.09 45.06
N PRO A 318 28.61 28.43 45.14
CA PRO A 318 28.43 27.00 44.82
C PRO A 318 28.44 26.72 43.31
N CYS A 319 29.44 27.24 42.59
CA CYS A 319 29.58 27.09 41.14
C CYS A 319 30.55 25.96 40.80
N GLU A 320 30.12 25.05 39.92
CA GLU A 320 30.86 23.82 39.58
C GLU A 320 32.26 24.10 38.97
N THR A 321 32.42 25.21 38.23
CA THR A 321 33.71 25.63 37.69
C THR A 321 34.66 26.08 38.80
N LEU A 322 34.25 27.02 39.65
CA LEU A 322 35.06 27.52 40.76
C LEU A 322 35.47 26.40 41.73
N ILE A 323 34.58 25.42 41.95
CA ILE A 323 34.88 24.22 42.75
C ILE A 323 35.98 23.39 42.07
N LYS A 324 35.89 23.13 40.76
CA LYS A 324 36.93 22.41 40.00
C LYS A 324 38.24 23.19 39.90
N ASP A 325 38.19 24.52 39.89
CA ASP A 325 39.36 25.38 39.84
C ASP A 325 40.12 25.33 41.18
N LYS A 326 39.42 25.51 42.31
CA LYS A 326 40.03 25.43 43.64
C LYS A 326 40.54 24.02 43.99
N VAL A 327 39.86 22.96 43.53
CA VAL A 327 40.38 21.59 43.66
C VAL A 327 41.67 21.40 42.85
N ARG A 328 41.78 21.95 41.63
CA ARG A 328 43.02 21.89 40.84
C ARG A 328 44.16 22.68 41.49
N GLU A 329 43.87 23.84 42.06
CA GLU A 329 44.83 24.64 42.85
C GLU A 329 45.40 23.81 44.02
N ILE A 330 44.53 23.27 44.89
CA ILE A 330 44.91 22.45 46.05
C ILE A 330 45.69 21.20 45.63
N VAL A 331 45.35 20.56 44.50
CA VAL A 331 46.09 19.40 43.98
C VAL A 331 47.50 19.80 43.52
N ASN A 332 47.66 20.93 42.84
CA ASN A 332 48.96 21.42 42.39
C ASN A 332 49.84 21.88 43.57
N GLU A 333 49.25 22.49 44.60
CA GLU A 333 49.94 22.82 45.86
C GLU A 333 50.45 21.55 46.55
N ASN A 334 49.60 20.52 46.70
CA ASN A 334 50.01 19.24 47.29
C ASN A 334 51.10 18.52 46.48
N GLN A 335 51.04 18.54 45.14
CA GLN A 335 52.12 18.03 44.30
C GLN A 335 53.44 18.78 44.54
N THR A 336 53.38 20.11 44.61
CA THR A 336 54.55 20.96 44.90
C THR A 336 55.14 20.66 46.28
N MET A 337 54.30 20.53 47.31
CA MET A 337 54.72 20.13 48.66
C MET A 337 55.32 18.72 48.68
N HIS A 338 54.79 17.76 47.91
CA HIS A 338 55.38 16.43 47.78
C HIS A 338 56.77 16.48 47.11
N SER A 339 56.97 17.29 46.07
CA SER A 339 58.29 17.50 45.46
C SER A 339 59.28 18.16 46.44
N GLN A 340 58.84 19.15 47.21
CA GLN A 340 59.68 19.76 48.27
C GLN A 340 60.07 18.74 49.34
N LEU A 341 59.13 17.91 49.80
CA LEU A 341 59.39 16.83 50.76
C LEU A 341 60.31 15.74 50.20
N HIS A 342 60.29 15.48 48.89
CA HIS A 342 61.25 14.58 48.24
C HIS A 342 62.65 15.20 48.25
N ASN A 343 62.80 16.43 47.77
CA ASN A 343 64.08 17.14 47.75
C ASN A 343 64.72 17.26 49.14
N LEU A 344 63.91 17.50 50.19
CA LEU A 344 64.39 17.55 51.58
C LEU A 344 64.83 16.18 52.13
N ARG A 345 64.20 15.08 51.69
CA ARG A 345 64.63 13.71 52.03
C ARG A 345 65.94 13.35 51.33
N ASP A 346 66.10 13.77 50.08
CA ASP A 346 67.30 13.50 49.30
C ASP A 346 68.49 14.30 49.87
N GLN A 347 68.29 15.59 50.21
CA GLN A 347 69.29 16.40 50.93
C GLN A 347 69.69 15.78 52.28
N LEU A 348 68.72 15.24 53.04
CA LEU A 348 68.99 14.54 54.29
C LEU A 348 69.78 13.24 54.06
N ALA A 349 69.52 12.52 52.96
CA ALA A 349 70.26 11.32 52.60
C ALA A 349 71.71 11.62 52.17
N ASP A 350 71.92 12.72 51.43
CA ASP A 350 73.26 13.21 51.06
C ASP A 350 74.08 13.61 52.28
N GLU A 351 73.51 14.38 53.22
CA GLU A 351 74.18 14.72 54.48
C GLU A 351 74.43 13.48 55.35
N GLN A 352 73.51 12.51 55.37
CA GLN A 352 73.76 11.19 55.99
C GLN A 352 74.85 10.38 55.26
N SER A 353 75.13 10.62 53.97
CA SER A 353 76.30 10.05 53.29
C SER A 353 77.58 10.75 53.71
N ARG A 354 77.62 12.09 53.67
CA ARG A 354 78.77 12.89 54.15
C ARG A 354 79.15 12.56 55.59
N HIS A 355 78.18 12.45 56.50
CA HIS A 355 78.44 12.07 57.88
C HIS A 355 79.03 10.66 58.02
N ARG A 356 78.64 9.70 57.16
CA ARG A 356 79.26 8.36 57.12
C ARG A 356 80.68 8.42 56.57
N GLU A 357 80.93 9.13 55.47
CA GLU A 357 82.27 9.30 54.88
C GLU A 357 83.24 9.99 55.87
N ILE A 358 82.79 11.01 56.59
CA ILE A 358 83.55 11.69 57.65
C ILE A 358 83.81 10.74 58.84
N HIS A 359 82.84 9.91 59.22
CA HIS A 359 83.01 8.94 60.29
C HIS A 359 83.99 7.81 59.89
N GLU A 360 83.90 7.29 58.66
CA GLU A 360 84.78 6.26 58.13
C GLU A 360 86.22 6.76 58.00
N THR A 361 86.43 7.96 57.43
CA THR A 361 87.77 8.58 57.34
C THR A 361 88.35 8.89 58.72
N SER A 362 87.55 9.35 59.68
CA SER A 362 87.99 9.51 61.08
C SER A 362 88.37 8.16 61.71
N ASN A 363 87.58 7.11 61.53
CA ASN A 363 87.88 5.75 62.01
C ASN A 363 89.13 5.14 61.34
N CYS A 364 89.43 5.49 60.09
CA CYS A 364 90.68 5.11 59.43
C CYS A 364 91.88 5.84 60.03
N ARG A 365 91.75 7.14 60.35
CA ARG A 365 92.82 7.89 61.04
C ARG A 365 93.06 7.36 62.46
N ILE A 366 92.00 7.11 63.24
CA ILE A 366 92.13 6.53 64.59
C ILE A 366 92.90 5.21 64.55
N ARG A 367 92.55 4.29 63.63
CA ARG A 367 93.28 3.02 63.46
C ARG A 367 94.74 3.17 63.04
N ALA A 368 95.10 4.25 62.34
CA ALA A 368 96.49 4.55 62.02
C ALA A 368 97.28 5.06 63.24
N GLU A 369 96.69 5.95 64.05
CA GLU A 369 97.26 6.42 65.32
C GLU A 369 97.40 5.26 66.33
N GLU A 370 96.41 4.36 66.40
CA GLU A 370 96.46 3.14 67.22
C GLU A 370 97.60 2.21 66.79
N ALA A 371 97.79 1.97 65.49
CA ALA A 371 98.90 1.18 64.97
C ALA A 371 100.27 1.84 65.28
N GLN A 372 100.37 3.17 65.18
CA GLN A 372 101.56 3.92 65.53
C GLN A 372 101.84 3.86 67.04
N LYS A 373 100.81 3.91 67.89
CA LYS A 373 100.93 3.71 69.35
C LYS A 373 101.50 2.33 69.67
N CYS A 374 100.94 1.26 69.08
CA CYS A 374 101.46 -0.11 69.30
C CYS A 374 102.94 -0.24 68.89
N ALA A 375 103.33 0.36 67.75
CA ALA A 375 104.72 0.36 67.30
C ALA A 375 105.68 1.16 68.22
N LEU A 376 105.18 2.16 68.94
CA LEU A 376 105.94 2.87 69.98
C LEU A 376 106.02 2.07 71.28
N GLU A 377 104.95 1.36 71.67
CA GLU A 377 104.94 0.47 72.83
C GLU A 377 105.90 -0.72 72.65
N GLU A 378 105.95 -1.34 71.46
CA GLU A 378 106.96 -2.36 71.14
C GLU A 378 108.41 -1.84 71.24
N ARG A 379 108.65 -0.57 70.85
CA ARG A 379 109.98 0.04 70.92
C ARG A 379 110.37 0.40 72.35
N LEU A 380 109.41 0.86 73.16
CA LEU A 380 109.61 1.08 74.58
C LEU A 380 109.98 -0.22 75.30
N GLU A 381 109.29 -1.31 74.99
CA GLU A 381 109.55 -2.60 75.64
C GLU A 381 110.90 -3.20 75.23
N LYS A 382 111.33 -3.06 73.97
CA LYS A 382 112.69 -3.42 73.55
C LYS A 382 113.76 -2.63 74.32
N ALA A 383 113.57 -1.31 74.49
CA ALA A 383 114.47 -0.48 75.29
C ALA A 383 114.47 -0.87 76.79
N ASN A 384 113.33 -1.28 77.35
CA ASN A 384 113.24 -1.81 78.71
C ASN A 384 114.07 -3.10 78.88
N VAL A 385 114.02 -4.00 77.90
CA VAL A 385 114.82 -5.24 77.88
C VAL A 385 116.32 -4.93 77.75
N GLU A 386 116.71 -4.05 76.82
CA GLU A 386 118.11 -3.60 76.66
C GLU A 386 118.68 -2.99 77.97
N ILE A 387 117.89 -2.15 78.66
CA ILE A 387 118.25 -1.58 79.97
C ILE A 387 118.34 -2.66 81.06
N HIS A 388 117.52 -3.71 81.01
CA HIS A 388 117.58 -4.83 81.94
C HIS A 388 118.86 -5.66 81.74
N ASP A 389 119.21 -5.96 80.49
CA ASP A 389 120.42 -6.72 80.16
C ASP A 389 121.70 -5.95 80.52
N LEU A 390 121.77 -4.65 80.22
CA LEU A 390 122.89 -3.80 80.64
C LEU A 390 123.08 -3.75 82.16
N ARG A 391 121.98 -3.81 82.95
CA ARG A 391 122.06 -3.94 84.41
C ARG A 391 122.59 -5.31 84.84
N ASN A 392 122.18 -6.38 84.15
CA ASN A 392 122.71 -7.72 84.39
C ASN A 392 124.21 -7.82 84.04
N GLU A 393 124.70 -7.08 83.04
CA GLU A 393 126.13 -6.99 82.73
C GLU A 393 126.93 -6.17 83.76
N HIS A 394 126.38 -5.04 84.23
CA HIS A 394 126.99 -4.26 85.32
C HIS A 394 127.19 -5.10 86.59
N ILE A 395 126.22 -5.97 86.93
CA ILE A 395 126.32 -6.92 88.05
C ILE A 395 127.41 -7.98 87.81
N LYS A 396 127.53 -8.54 86.60
CA LYS A 396 128.61 -9.50 86.26
C LYS A 396 129.98 -8.84 86.36
N LEU A 397 130.12 -7.59 85.91
CA LEU A 397 131.35 -6.81 85.99
C LEU A 397 131.73 -6.50 87.44
N SER A 398 130.77 -6.06 88.26
CA SER A 398 131.05 -5.73 89.67
C SER A 398 131.49 -6.97 90.48
N ASP A 399 130.92 -8.15 90.19
CA ASP A 399 131.35 -9.42 90.78
C ASP A 399 132.73 -9.89 90.28
N TYR A 400 133.07 -9.62 89.00
CA TYR A 400 134.40 -9.88 88.46
C TYR A 400 135.49 -9.00 89.11
N LEU A 401 135.23 -7.71 89.31
CA LEU A 401 136.19 -6.79 89.93
C LEU A 401 136.54 -7.19 91.37
N VAL A 402 135.61 -7.77 92.13
CA VAL A 402 135.88 -8.33 93.47
C VAL A 402 136.69 -9.63 93.41
N ARG A 403 136.56 -10.42 92.35
CA ARG A 403 137.43 -11.60 92.15
C ARG A 403 138.86 -11.15 91.79
N LEU A 404 138.98 -10.12 90.97
CA LEU A 404 140.26 -9.50 90.60
C LEU A 404 140.95 -8.84 91.80
N SER A 405 140.22 -8.09 92.64
CA SER A 405 140.78 -7.46 93.86
C SER A 405 141.37 -8.50 94.82
N ARG A 406 140.66 -9.61 95.03
CA ARG A 406 141.12 -10.73 95.86
C ARG A 406 142.34 -11.43 95.27
N ALA A 407 142.40 -11.60 93.94
CA ALA A 407 143.54 -12.19 93.25
C ALA A 407 144.80 -11.29 93.31
N LEU A 408 144.64 -9.97 93.28
CA LEU A 408 145.71 -8.98 93.42
C LEU A 408 146.07 -8.64 94.89
N CYS A 409 145.52 -9.40 95.85
CA CYS A 409 145.65 -9.15 97.29
C CYS A 409 145.28 -7.71 97.72
N TRP A 410 144.35 -7.05 97.01
CA TRP A 410 143.83 -5.73 97.38
C TRP A 410 142.76 -5.88 98.48
N SER A 411 143.19 -5.78 99.74
CA SER A 411 142.38 -6.05 100.95
C SER A 411 141.19 -5.10 101.18
N GLU A 412 141.18 -3.91 100.57
CA GLU A 412 140.14 -2.88 100.78
C GLU A 412 138.85 -3.13 99.97
N CYS A 413 138.88 -3.97 98.93
CA CYS A 413 137.72 -4.26 98.07
C CYS A 413 137.13 -5.65 98.40
N THR A 414 136.32 -5.70 99.47
CA THR A 414 135.82 -6.95 100.07
C THR A 414 134.46 -7.41 99.51
N SER A 415 133.64 -6.50 98.98
CA SER A 415 132.27 -6.75 98.48
C SER A 415 131.98 -6.03 97.15
N PRO A 416 131.02 -6.50 96.32
CA PRO A 416 130.72 -5.87 95.03
C PRO A 416 130.21 -4.42 95.15
N PRO A 417 130.63 -3.52 94.24
CA PRO A 417 129.97 -2.23 94.03
C PRO A 417 128.46 -2.38 93.82
N ALA A 418 127.67 -1.49 94.44
CA ALA A 418 126.22 -1.52 94.30
C ALA A 418 125.80 -1.18 92.85
N PRO A 419 124.70 -1.76 92.33
CA PRO A 419 124.22 -1.47 90.97
C PRO A 419 124.03 0.04 90.74
N GLY A 420 124.57 0.56 89.64
CA GLY A 420 124.59 2.00 89.34
C GLY A 420 125.71 2.81 90.02
N THR A 421 126.56 2.19 90.83
CA THR A 421 127.86 2.79 91.23
C THR A 421 128.81 2.75 90.04
N ASP A 422 129.60 3.80 89.85
CA ASP A 422 130.64 3.82 88.83
C ASP A 422 131.74 2.80 89.15
N THR A 423 131.79 1.73 88.36
CA THR A 423 132.79 0.67 88.45
C THR A 423 134.10 1.02 87.76
N THR A 424 134.15 2.10 86.99
CA THR A 424 135.31 2.48 86.16
C THR A 424 136.51 2.80 87.05
N ILE A 425 136.33 3.63 88.07
CA ILE A 425 137.40 4.01 89.02
C ILE A 425 137.97 2.77 89.75
N LEU A 426 137.13 1.79 90.09
CA LEU A 426 137.59 0.54 90.72
C LEU A 426 138.33 -0.36 89.70
N ALA A 427 137.84 -0.45 88.47
CA ALA A 427 138.51 -1.19 87.40
C ALA A 427 139.88 -0.58 87.09
N GLU A 428 139.96 0.74 86.90
CA GLU A 428 141.19 1.50 86.71
C GLU A 428 142.16 1.30 87.88
N SER A 429 141.70 1.42 89.13
CA SER A 429 142.56 1.22 90.31
C SER A 429 143.15 -0.20 90.40
N LEU A 430 142.37 -1.22 90.01
CA LEU A 430 142.82 -2.62 90.00
C LEU A 430 143.76 -2.90 88.81
N LEU A 431 143.46 -2.35 87.63
CA LEU A 431 144.33 -2.40 86.46
C LEU A 431 145.67 -1.71 86.74
N GLU A 432 145.67 -0.52 87.33
CA GLU A 432 146.86 0.23 87.71
C GLU A 432 147.67 -0.47 88.82
N ARG A 433 147.10 -1.45 89.56
CA ARG A 433 147.88 -2.36 90.43
C ARG A 433 148.50 -3.51 89.66
N ALA A 434 147.78 -4.06 88.69
CA ALA A 434 148.25 -5.16 87.84
C ALA A 434 149.38 -4.68 86.91
N GLU A 435 149.27 -3.49 86.32
CA GLU A 435 150.30 -2.86 85.49
C GLU A 435 151.58 -2.57 86.30
N ARG A 436 151.46 -2.10 87.55
CA ARG A 436 152.61 -1.95 88.47
C ARG A 436 153.29 -3.28 88.84
N LEU A 437 152.65 -4.42 88.60
CA LEU A 437 153.22 -5.76 88.76
C LEU A 437 153.67 -6.40 87.44
N SER A 438 153.51 -5.72 86.30
CA SER A 438 153.69 -6.26 84.95
C SER A 438 154.49 -5.29 84.05
N GLY A 439 155.81 -5.28 84.19
CA GLY A 439 156.69 -4.45 83.37
C GLY A 439 156.97 -5.01 81.97
N HIS A 440 157.14 -4.09 81.01
CA HIS A 440 157.57 -4.27 79.60
C HIS A 440 156.55 -4.78 78.57
N HIS A 441 156.79 -4.30 77.33
CA HIS A 441 156.15 -4.60 76.05
C HIS A 441 154.66 -4.24 75.87
N ASP A 442 154.18 -4.01 74.64
CA ASP A 442 154.75 -3.22 73.52
C ASP A 442 153.67 -3.00 72.44
N HIS A 443 154.02 -2.28 71.37
CA HIS A 443 153.10 -1.91 70.30
C HIS A 443 152.69 -3.04 69.32
N HIS A 444 151.46 -2.90 68.81
CA HIS A 444 151.00 -3.14 67.42
C HIS A 444 150.74 -4.56 66.86
N ALA A 445 149.45 -4.70 66.45
CA ALA A 445 148.97 -5.11 65.11
C ALA A 445 148.79 -6.60 64.74
N HIS A 446 148.05 -6.80 63.63
CA HIS A 446 147.91 -8.02 62.81
C HIS A 446 147.08 -9.20 63.37
N THR A 447 146.26 -9.96 62.59
CA THR A 447 145.45 -9.71 61.36
C THR A 447 144.41 -10.85 61.21
N CYS A 448 143.49 -10.78 60.22
CA CYS A 448 142.67 -11.90 59.69
C CYS A 448 141.58 -12.45 60.66
N GLU A 449 140.46 -13.09 60.26
CA GLU A 449 139.79 -13.40 58.97
C GLU A 449 138.27 -13.68 59.29
N LYS A 450 137.29 -14.07 58.44
CA LYS A 450 137.21 -14.61 57.06
C LYS A 450 135.79 -14.43 56.44
N ASP A 451 135.65 -14.75 55.15
CA ASP A 451 134.54 -15.42 54.42
C ASP A 451 133.05 -15.27 54.90
N CYS A 452 132.12 -14.67 54.13
CA CYS A 452 131.25 -15.28 53.08
C CYS A 452 129.82 -15.71 53.60
N ILE A 453 128.76 -15.95 52.79
CA ILE A 453 128.62 -15.90 51.31
C ILE A 453 127.24 -15.37 50.82
N GLU A 454 127.30 -14.73 49.64
CA GLU A 454 126.34 -14.48 48.55
C GLU A 454 124.99 -15.25 48.35
N ASN A 455 123.96 -14.47 47.99
CA ASN A 455 123.14 -14.51 46.74
C ASN A 455 121.99 -15.52 46.43
N HIS A 456 121.08 -15.08 45.52
CA HIS A 456 120.14 -15.81 44.62
C HIS A 456 118.79 -16.40 45.15
N HIS A 457 117.62 -15.93 44.66
CA HIS A 457 116.72 -16.54 43.62
C HIS A 457 115.48 -17.30 44.21
N HIS A 458 114.32 -17.57 43.57
CA HIS A 458 113.73 -17.27 42.23
C HIS A 458 112.17 -17.43 42.20
N ARG A 459 111.51 -16.92 41.13
CA ARG A 459 110.38 -17.44 40.27
C ARG A 459 109.56 -18.71 40.68
N HIS A 460 108.31 -19.03 40.23
CA HIS A 460 107.40 -18.61 39.10
C HIS A 460 105.97 -19.28 39.16
N HIS A 461 104.95 -18.73 38.45
CA HIS A 461 103.80 -19.36 37.69
C HIS A 461 102.86 -20.47 38.31
N SER A 462 101.62 -20.84 37.85
CA SER A 462 100.58 -20.31 36.89
C SER A 462 99.25 -21.14 36.81
N SER A 463 98.12 -20.53 36.37
CA SER A 463 96.94 -21.09 35.60
C SER A 463 95.75 -21.84 36.28
N GLY A 464 94.49 -21.67 35.77
CA GLY A 464 93.29 -22.47 36.14
C GLY A 464 91.87 -21.98 35.70
N SER A 465 91.24 -22.58 34.67
CA SER A 465 89.99 -22.18 33.95
C SER A 465 88.60 -22.39 34.64
N THR A 466 87.54 -21.63 34.24
CA THR A 466 86.16 -22.15 33.89
C THR A 466 85.21 -21.10 33.24
N LYS A 467 83.94 -21.44 32.88
CA LYS A 467 83.01 -20.68 31.98
C LYS A 467 81.60 -20.45 32.58
N LEU A 468 80.84 -19.41 32.15
CA LEU A 468 79.40 -19.51 31.73
C LEU A 468 78.68 -18.21 31.22
N ARG A 469 77.96 -18.36 30.10
CA ARG A 469 76.72 -17.69 29.58
C ARG A 469 76.58 -16.15 29.38
N ARG A 470 75.54 -15.78 28.59
CA ARG A 470 75.26 -14.48 27.95
C ARG A 470 74.26 -13.60 28.73
N GLY A 471 74.33 -12.29 28.50
CA GLY A 471 73.18 -11.37 28.42
C GLY A 471 73.46 -10.32 27.33
N THR A 472 72.55 -10.08 26.39
CA THR A 472 72.79 -9.22 25.19
C THR A 472 71.98 -7.94 25.21
N SER A 473 72.62 -6.85 24.75
CA SER A 473 72.00 -5.52 24.57
C SER A 473 71.03 -5.47 23.38
N CYS A 474 70.37 -4.33 23.21
CA CYS A 474 69.12 -4.18 22.46
C CYS A 474 69.27 -3.82 20.96
N HIS A 475 68.23 -4.20 20.21
CA HIS A 475 67.75 -3.59 18.95
C HIS A 475 68.72 -3.48 17.75
N ASP A 476 68.56 -4.42 16.82
CA ASP A 476 68.71 -4.18 15.38
C ASP A 476 67.62 -5.00 14.65
N ILE A 477 66.89 -4.36 13.71
CA ILE A 477 65.81 -4.99 12.92
C ILE A 477 65.97 -4.58 11.44
N PRO A 478 65.85 -5.49 10.44
CA PRO A 478 66.18 -5.18 9.05
C PRO A 478 65.28 -4.12 8.39
N MET A 479 65.87 -2.98 8.03
CA MET A 479 65.20 -1.85 7.35
C MET A 479 64.90 -2.12 5.86
N LYS A 480 64.12 -3.17 5.56
CA LYS A 480 63.57 -3.43 4.22
C LYS A 480 62.05 -3.66 4.19
N GLU A 481 61.48 -4.22 5.26
CA GLU A 481 60.03 -4.50 5.32
C GLU A 481 59.21 -3.25 5.68
N THR A 482 59.80 -2.31 6.44
CA THR A 482 59.15 -1.07 6.89
C THR A 482 58.68 -0.19 5.73
N SER A 483 59.40 -0.15 4.60
CA SER A 483 59.01 0.61 3.41
C SER A 483 57.84 -0.04 2.66
N ALA A 484 57.82 -1.37 2.57
CA ALA A 484 56.71 -2.13 1.99
C ALA A 484 55.44 -1.99 2.85
N VAL A 485 55.57 -2.08 4.18
CA VAL A 485 54.46 -1.81 5.11
C VAL A 485 53.93 -0.39 4.95
N TYR A 486 54.79 0.64 4.85
CA TYR A 486 54.36 2.02 4.60
C TYR A 486 53.66 2.19 3.24
N ALA A 487 54.14 1.53 2.19
CA ALA A 487 53.52 1.55 0.86
C ALA A 487 52.13 0.88 0.89
N LEU A 488 51.99 -0.25 1.58
CA LEU A 488 50.72 -0.95 1.78
C LEU A 488 49.75 -0.13 2.64
N GLN A 489 50.19 0.47 3.75
CA GLN A 489 49.38 1.38 4.57
C GLN A 489 48.87 2.58 3.77
N ARG A 490 49.72 3.20 2.93
CA ARG A 490 49.32 4.28 2.02
C ARG A 490 48.32 3.78 0.97
N ARG A 491 48.53 2.60 0.38
CA ARG A 491 47.61 1.95 -0.58
C ARG A 491 46.23 1.71 0.07
N VAL A 492 46.20 1.16 1.29
CA VAL A 492 44.96 0.92 2.06
C VAL A 492 44.24 2.22 2.39
N ARG A 493 44.96 3.30 2.75
CA ARG A 493 44.36 4.62 2.99
C ARG A 493 43.68 5.17 1.74
N VAL A 494 44.38 5.15 0.60
CA VAL A 494 43.83 5.60 -0.69
C VAL A 494 42.64 4.74 -1.15
N LEU A 495 42.69 3.42 -0.94
CA LEU A 495 41.58 2.52 -1.27
C LEU A 495 40.37 2.77 -0.36
N ARG A 496 40.56 2.99 0.95
CA ARG A 496 39.47 3.39 1.87
C ARG A 496 38.82 4.71 1.45
N GLU A 497 39.61 5.71 1.07
CA GLU A 497 39.08 6.97 0.54
C GLU A 497 38.33 6.78 -0.79
N GLN A 498 38.80 5.90 -1.69
CA GLN A 498 38.09 5.59 -2.93
C GLN A 498 36.76 4.85 -2.69
N VAL A 499 36.72 3.95 -1.71
CA VAL A 499 35.48 3.27 -1.27
C VAL A 499 34.51 4.30 -0.68
N GLN A 500 34.93 5.10 0.30
CA GLN A 500 34.08 6.15 0.88
C GLN A 500 33.52 7.15 -0.14
N ARG A 501 34.32 7.52 -1.17
CA ARG A 501 33.85 8.37 -2.28
C ARG A 501 32.82 7.66 -3.18
N ARG A 502 32.96 6.34 -3.38
CA ARG A 502 31.98 5.52 -4.12
C ARG A 502 30.70 5.30 -3.32
N ASP A 503 30.81 5.03 -2.03
CA ASP A 503 29.65 4.86 -1.14
C ASP A 503 28.81 6.14 -1.09
N LEU A 504 29.46 7.30 -0.91
CA LEU A 504 28.79 8.61 -0.98
C LEU A 504 28.15 8.86 -2.36
N HIS A 505 28.80 8.44 -3.46
CA HIS A 505 28.23 8.57 -4.80
C HIS A 505 27.01 7.66 -5.01
N LEU A 506 27.06 6.41 -4.53
CA LEU A 506 25.93 5.48 -4.55
C LEU A 506 24.77 6.00 -3.71
N GLU A 507 25.04 6.60 -2.54
CA GLU A 507 24.02 7.18 -1.68
C GLU A 507 23.34 8.40 -2.31
N LEU A 508 24.12 9.26 -2.98
CA LEU A 508 23.58 10.36 -3.78
C LEU A 508 22.77 9.87 -4.99
N LEU A 509 23.18 8.77 -5.64
CA LEU A 509 22.42 8.15 -6.74
C LEU A 509 21.11 7.52 -6.24
N ARG A 510 21.12 6.77 -5.13
CA ARG A 510 19.92 6.24 -4.47
C ARG A 510 18.94 7.36 -4.13
N ARG A 511 19.42 8.46 -3.53
CA ARG A 511 18.59 9.63 -3.20
C ARG A 511 18.05 10.32 -4.45
N LYS A 512 18.83 10.39 -5.53
CA LYS A 512 18.38 10.93 -6.83
C LYS A 512 17.31 10.04 -7.47
N LEU A 513 17.45 8.72 -7.40
CA LEU A 513 16.43 7.77 -7.90
C LEU A 513 15.13 7.90 -7.08
N ALA A 514 15.21 7.88 -5.75
CA ALA A 514 14.03 8.08 -4.90
C ALA A 514 13.27 9.39 -5.21
N LEU A 515 13.98 10.50 -5.42
CA LEU A 515 13.38 11.78 -5.83
C LEU A 515 12.77 11.76 -7.23
N LEU A 516 13.31 10.94 -8.16
CA LEU A 516 12.72 10.73 -9.48
C LEU A 516 11.47 9.85 -9.41
N ASP A 517 11.48 8.82 -8.57
CA ASP A 517 10.34 7.93 -8.32
C ASP A 517 9.20 8.66 -7.61
N ASP A 518 9.49 9.50 -6.61
CA ASP A 518 8.52 10.39 -5.97
C ASP A 518 7.98 11.42 -6.97
N GLY A 519 8.84 11.99 -7.81
CA GLY A 519 8.43 12.87 -8.90
C GLY A 519 7.55 12.18 -9.96
N ALA A 520 7.75 10.88 -10.20
CA ALA A 520 6.91 10.07 -11.10
C ALA A 520 5.57 9.71 -10.44
N ARG A 521 5.59 9.29 -9.16
CA ARG A 521 4.38 9.04 -8.35
C ARG A 521 3.49 10.29 -8.29
N GLY A 522 4.06 11.45 -7.96
CA GLY A 522 3.34 12.73 -7.89
C GLY A 522 2.74 13.15 -9.23
N LYS A 523 3.47 12.97 -10.35
CA LYS A 523 2.91 13.21 -11.70
C LYS A 523 1.75 12.28 -12.02
N SER A 524 1.85 11.00 -11.65
CA SER A 524 0.78 10.02 -11.85
C SER A 524 -0.48 10.38 -11.06
N MET A 525 -0.33 10.75 -9.78
CA MET A 525 -1.44 11.25 -8.95
C MET A 525 -2.11 12.49 -9.56
N LEU A 526 -1.34 13.51 -9.94
CA LEU A 526 -1.88 14.74 -10.54
C LEU A 526 -2.57 14.48 -11.89
N MET A 527 -2.14 13.48 -12.67
CA MET A 527 -2.83 13.05 -13.88
C MET A 527 -4.16 12.34 -13.57
N ALA A 528 -4.21 11.49 -12.54
CA ALA A 528 -5.44 10.85 -12.09
C ALA A 528 -6.45 11.89 -11.57
N GLU A 529 -6.03 12.81 -10.71
CA GLU A 529 -6.86 13.91 -10.20
C GLU A 529 -7.41 14.80 -11.32
N ARG A 530 -6.57 15.13 -12.32
CA ARG A 530 -7.00 15.83 -13.55
C ARG A 530 -8.07 15.04 -14.29
N ASP A 531 -7.89 13.75 -14.48
CA ASP A 531 -8.80 12.94 -15.29
C ASP A 531 -10.14 12.67 -14.58
N ASP A 532 -10.13 12.54 -13.25
CA ASP A 532 -11.35 12.54 -12.44
C ASP A 532 -12.06 13.91 -12.43
N ALA A 533 -11.32 15.01 -12.38
CA ALA A 533 -11.90 16.35 -12.54
C ALA A 533 -12.54 16.52 -13.93
N LEU A 534 -11.88 16.09 -15.01
CA LEU A 534 -12.43 16.10 -16.37
C LEU A 534 -13.66 15.19 -16.50
N ASN A 535 -13.66 14.02 -15.85
CA ASN A 535 -14.81 13.13 -15.81
C ASN A 535 -15.98 13.71 -15.00
N ARG A 536 -15.70 14.43 -13.91
CA ARG A 536 -16.71 15.18 -13.14
C ARG A 536 -17.31 16.33 -13.96
N ILE A 537 -16.48 17.08 -14.68
CA ILE A 537 -16.93 18.13 -15.61
C ILE A 537 -17.85 17.52 -16.68
N ARG A 538 -17.42 16.45 -17.37
CA ARG A 538 -18.23 15.75 -18.39
C ARG A 538 -19.59 15.27 -17.87
N ARG A 539 -19.66 14.79 -16.61
CA ARG A 539 -20.94 14.40 -15.96
C ARG A 539 -21.83 15.62 -15.71
N LEU A 540 -21.27 16.72 -15.21
CA LEU A 540 -21.99 17.96 -14.95
C LEU A 540 -22.48 18.62 -16.25
N THR A 541 -21.68 18.66 -17.32
CA THR A 541 -22.11 19.14 -18.65
C THR A 541 -23.32 18.37 -19.15
N LYS A 542 -23.30 17.03 -19.09
CA LYS A 542 -24.45 16.18 -19.47
C LYS A 542 -25.68 16.37 -18.58
N GLN A 543 -25.49 16.79 -17.33
CA GLN A 543 -26.60 17.15 -16.44
C GLN A 543 -27.19 18.52 -16.79
N VAL A 544 -26.35 19.51 -17.13
CA VAL A 544 -26.78 20.83 -17.62
C VAL A 544 -27.51 20.71 -18.96
N GLU A 545 -27.02 19.89 -19.89
CA GLU A 545 -27.70 19.58 -21.16
C GLU A 545 -29.12 19.06 -20.92
N LYS A 546 -29.28 18.05 -20.05
CA LYS A 546 -30.59 17.48 -19.68
C LYS A 546 -31.52 18.51 -19.02
N LEU A 547 -31.02 19.28 -18.05
CA LEU A 547 -31.81 20.31 -17.38
C LEU A 547 -32.21 21.45 -18.34
N THR A 548 -31.36 21.77 -19.31
CA THR A 548 -31.65 22.76 -20.36
C THR A 548 -32.75 22.26 -21.30
N GLN A 549 -32.70 20.98 -21.70
CA GLN A 549 -33.74 20.34 -22.50
C GLN A 549 -35.10 20.34 -21.77
N GLN A 550 -35.13 19.90 -20.50
CA GLN A 550 -36.34 19.94 -19.67
C GLN A 550 -36.89 21.37 -19.47
N LEU A 551 -36.01 22.37 -19.39
CA LEU A 551 -36.41 23.78 -19.33
C LEU A 551 -36.99 24.30 -20.67
N MET A 552 -36.61 23.73 -21.81
CA MET A 552 -37.23 24.05 -23.10
C MET A 552 -38.58 23.36 -23.27
N GLU A 553 -38.70 22.10 -22.87
CA GLU A 553 -39.96 21.32 -22.90
C GLU A 553 -41.04 21.94 -22.01
N THR A 554 -40.70 22.29 -20.76
CA THR A 554 -41.63 22.96 -19.84
C THR A 554 -42.01 24.38 -20.31
N LYS A 555 -41.11 25.11 -20.99
CA LYS A 555 -41.46 26.37 -21.66
C LYS A 555 -42.43 26.17 -22.83
N SER A 556 -42.25 25.11 -23.62
CA SER A 556 -43.14 24.75 -24.73
C SER A 556 -44.55 24.43 -24.21
N GLN A 557 -44.65 23.61 -23.17
CA GLN A 557 -45.91 23.29 -22.48
C GLN A 557 -46.57 24.56 -21.92
N LEU A 558 -45.80 25.48 -21.33
CA LEU A 558 -46.32 26.75 -20.83
C LEU A 558 -46.84 27.66 -21.95
N THR A 559 -46.26 27.62 -23.16
CA THR A 559 -46.82 28.33 -24.33
C THR A 559 -48.08 27.65 -24.88
N GLU A 560 -48.14 26.32 -24.89
CA GLU A 560 -49.32 25.56 -25.32
C GLU A 560 -50.53 25.81 -24.40
N VAL A 561 -50.35 25.71 -23.08
CA VAL A 561 -51.41 25.98 -22.09
C VAL A 561 -51.88 27.44 -22.15
N LYS A 562 -50.99 28.39 -22.51
CA LYS A 562 -51.38 29.79 -22.76
C LYS A 562 -52.23 29.95 -24.02
N ALA A 563 -51.96 29.20 -25.09
CA ALA A 563 -52.81 29.20 -26.29
C ALA A 563 -54.20 28.61 -25.98
N GLN A 564 -54.24 27.44 -25.33
CA GLN A 564 -55.48 26.79 -24.88
C GLN A 564 -56.33 27.70 -23.97
N LEU A 565 -55.70 28.53 -23.13
CA LEU A 565 -56.39 29.51 -22.29
C LEU A 565 -57.01 30.67 -23.08
N VAL A 566 -56.39 31.09 -24.19
CA VAL A 566 -56.94 32.10 -25.10
C VAL A 566 -58.11 31.51 -25.91
N GLU A 567 -57.94 30.32 -26.48
CA GLU A 567 -59.00 29.58 -27.19
C GLU A 567 -60.23 29.36 -26.29
N ALA A 568 -60.02 28.95 -25.03
CA ALA A 568 -61.09 28.80 -24.04
C ALA A 568 -61.80 30.14 -23.71
N ALA A 569 -61.09 31.27 -23.75
CA ALA A 569 -61.68 32.59 -23.58
C ALA A 569 -62.54 32.99 -24.80
N GLU A 570 -62.09 32.71 -26.02
CA GLU A 570 -62.84 32.95 -27.25
C GLU A 570 -64.10 32.06 -27.35
N HIS A 571 -64.00 30.79 -26.96
CA HIS A 571 -65.15 29.89 -26.83
C HIS A 571 -66.15 30.40 -25.77
N LYS A 572 -65.68 30.98 -24.67
CA LYS A 572 -66.55 31.60 -23.66
C LYS A 572 -67.25 32.86 -24.19
N ILE A 573 -66.55 33.72 -24.94
CA ILE A 573 -67.12 34.93 -25.55
C ILE A 573 -68.21 34.55 -26.56
N THR A 574 -67.89 33.68 -27.52
CA THR A 574 -68.83 33.24 -28.57
C THR A 574 -70.03 32.48 -28.00
N SER A 575 -69.86 31.73 -26.91
CA SER A 575 -70.97 31.10 -26.17
C SER A 575 -71.91 32.14 -25.53
N LEU A 576 -71.36 33.18 -24.89
CA LEU A 576 -72.15 34.28 -24.31
C LEU A 576 -72.88 35.12 -25.37
N GLU A 577 -72.29 35.29 -26.55
CA GLU A 577 -72.94 35.94 -27.70
C GLU A 577 -74.11 35.12 -28.25
N ARG A 578 -73.93 33.79 -28.36
CA ARG A 578 -75.02 32.86 -28.73
C ARG A 578 -76.15 32.88 -27.70
N ALA A 579 -75.84 32.88 -26.41
CA ALA A 579 -76.84 33.00 -25.34
C ALA A 579 -77.68 34.28 -25.47
N ARG A 580 -77.02 35.44 -25.57
CA ARG A 580 -77.70 36.73 -25.82
C ARG A 580 -78.58 36.72 -27.07
N LYS A 581 -78.18 35.98 -28.12
CA LYS A 581 -78.98 35.85 -29.34
C LYS A 581 -80.21 34.96 -29.15
N ILE A 582 -80.10 33.91 -28.34
CA ILE A 582 -81.25 33.09 -27.93
C ILE A 582 -82.22 33.92 -27.09
N ASP A 583 -81.72 34.76 -26.18
CA ASP A 583 -82.56 35.67 -25.38
C ASP A 583 -83.33 36.67 -26.27
N GLU A 584 -82.65 37.33 -27.22
CA GLU A 584 -83.31 38.21 -28.21
C GLU A 584 -84.41 37.50 -29.01
N LEU A 585 -84.15 36.28 -29.46
CA LEU A 585 -85.08 35.51 -30.29
C LEU A 585 -86.25 34.97 -29.45
N SER A 586 -86.02 34.63 -28.19
CA SER A 586 -87.06 34.18 -27.25
C SER A 586 -88.01 35.32 -26.87
N ALA A 587 -87.50 36.53 -26.66
CA ALA A 587 -88.31 37.73 -26.48
C ALA A 587 -89.22 37.97 -27.69
N LYS A 588 -88.65 37.98 -28.91
CA LYS A 588 -89.40 38.16 -30.17
C LYS A 588 -90.42 37.04 -30.42
N ALA A 589 -90.13 35.81 -30.01
CA ALA A 589 -91.09 34.72 -30.07
C ALA A 589 -92.28 34.96 -29.13
N CYS A 590 -92.02 35.40 -27.89
CA CYS A 590 -93.08 35.77 -26.93
C CYS A 590 -93.95 36.92 -27.46
N ASP A 591 -93.35 37.98 -28.01
CA ASP A 591 -94.09 39.10 -28.63
C ASP A 591 -95.03 38.62 -29.76
N LEU A 592 -94.53 37.71 -30.62
CA LEU A 592 -95.32 37.12 -31.71
C LEU A 592 -96.43 36.18 -31.21
N GLU A 593 -96.23 35.45 -30.11
CA GLU A 593 -97.29 34.64 -29.49
C GLU A 593 -98.36 35.51 -28.79
N ASN A 594 -97.96 36.63 -28.19
CA ASN A 594 -98.88 37.61 -27.61
C ASN A 594 -99.77 38.24 -28.70
N GLU A 595 -99.21 38.66 -29.83
CA GLU A 595 -100.02 39.18 -30.94
C GLU A 595 -100.83 38.07 -31.64
N ARG A 596 -100.31 36.84 -31.77
CA ARG A 596 -101.07 35.68 -32.28
C ARG A 596 -102.32 35.43 -31.44
N THR A 597 -102.18 35.37 -30.11
CA THR A 597 -103.32 35.11 -29.21
C THR A 597 -104.34 36.24 -29.25
N ARG A 598 -103.89 37.51 -29.28
CA ARG A 598 -104.74 38.68 -29.49
C ARG A 598 -105.56 38.61 -30.79
N LEU A 599 -104.91 38.32 -31.92
CA LEU A 599 -105.58 38.17 -33.22
C LEU A 599 -106.53 36.96 -33.24
N GLN A 600 -106.18 35.87 -32.57
CA GLN A 600 -107.02 34.68 -32.42
C GLN A 600 -108.29 34.97 -31.61
N THR A 601 -108.21 35.78 -30.54
CA THR A 601 -109.38 36.26 -29.79
C THR A 601 -110.27 37.17 -30.62
N GLN A 602 -109.70 38.10 -31.40
CA GLN A 602 -110.47 38.94 -32.34
C GLN A 602 -111.20 38.10 -33.39
N LEU A 603 -110.52 37.10 -33.97
CA LEU A 603 -111.10 36.17 -34.94
C LEU A 603 -112.21 35.30 -34.33
N HIS A 604 -112.10 34.94 -33.05
CA HIS A 604 -113.17 34.22 -32.32
C HIS A 604 -114.41 35.10 -32.17
N ALA A 605 -114.26 36.33 -31.65
CA ALA A 605 -115.36 37.28 -31.48
C ALA A 605 -116.05 37.62 -32.82
N LEU A 606 -115.29 37.70 -33.93
CA LEU A 606 -115.86 37.86 -35.28
C LEU A 606 -116.67 36.62 -35.72
N LYS A 607 -116.21 35.40 -35.42
CA LYS A 607 -116.97 34.16 -35.71
C LYS A 607 -118.25 34.06 -34.88
N GLU A 608 -118.22 34.44 -33.60
CA GLU A 608 -119.43 34.50 -32.76
C GLU A 608 -120.43 35.55 -33.27
N ARG A 609 -119.93 36.71 -33.72
CA ARG A 609 -120.74 37.75 -34.34
C ARG A 609 -121.35 37.31 -35.68
N ILE A 610 -120.64 36.49 -36.48
CA ILE A 610 -121.20 35.90 -37.70
C ILE A 610 -122.28 34.87 -37.34
N ARG A 611 -122.01 33.91 -36.45
CA ARG A 611 -122.99 32.90 -36.03
C ARG A 611 -124.27 33.51 -35.49
N SER A 612 -124.15 34.48 -34.57
CA SER A 612 -125.34 35.16 -34.02
C SER A 612 -126.13 35.95 -35.08
N MET A 613 -125.49 36.45 -36.15
CA MET A 613 -126.21 36.99 -37.31
C MET A 613 -126.89 35.88 -38.13
N GLU A 614 -126.22 34.75 -38.38
CA GLU A 614 -126.76 33.58 -39.08
C GLU A 614 -127.97 32.98 -38.34
N ASP A 615 -127.85 32.72 -37.03
CA ASP A 615 -128.93 32.28 -36.14
C ASP A 615 -130.10 33.27 -36.21
N SER A 616 -129.84 34.58 -36.09
CA SER A 616 -130.89 35.61 -36.21
C SER A 616 -131.55 35.67 -37.60
N SER A 617 -130.89 35.16 -38.65
CA SER A 617 -131.42 35.04 -40.01
C SER A 617 -132.22 33.74 -40.15
N GLN A 618 -131.74 32.63 -39.59
CA GLN A 618 -132.43 31.35 -39.61
C GLN A 618 -133.71 31.39 -38.76
N ASP A 619 -133.69 32.04 -37.60
CA ASP A 619 -134.89 32.27 -36.79
C ASP A 619 -135.82 33.35 -37.37
N ARG A 620 -135.38 34.14 -38.35
CA ARG A 620 -136.29 34.91 -39.22
C ARG A 620 -136.98 33.95 -40.21
N ARG A 621 -136.20 33.21 -41.00
CA ARG A 621 -136.72 32.22 -41.98
C ARG A 621 -137.68 31.22 -41.35
N ARG A 622 -137.38 30.66 -40.17
CA ARG A 622 -138.29 29.75 -39.44
C ARG A 622 -139.63 30.38 -39.08
N ARG A 623 -139.66 31.69 -38.74
CA ARG A 623 -140.90 32.42 -38.49
C ARG A 623 -141.66 32.68 -39.79
N ASP A 624 -140.94 33.03 -40.85
CA ASP A 624 -141.54 33.24 -42.18
C ASP A 624 -142.13 31.93 -42.74
N GLU A 625 -141.41 30.81 -42.59
CA GLU A 625 -141.83 29.44 -42.92
C GLU A 625 -143.03 28.98 -42.07
N ALA A 626 -143.04 29.25 -40.77
CA ALA A 626 -144.18 28.94 -39.89
C ALA A 626 -145.43 29.76 -40.25
N LEU A 627 -145.27 31.04 -40.62
CA LEU A 627 -146.37 31.86 -41.13
C LEU A 627 -146.92 31.33 -42.47
N ILE A 628 -146.05 30.83 -43.35
CA ILE A 628 -146.46 30.15 -44.60
C ILE A 628 -147.22 28.85 -44.28
N GLN A 629 -146.73 28.00 -43.37
CA GLN A 629 -147.41 26.77 -42.98
C GLN A 629 -148.78 27.02 -42.33
N CYS A 630 -148.90 28.02 -41.44
CA CYS A 630 -150.20 28.40 -40.87
C CYS A 630 -151.21 28.85 -41.93
N ASN A 631 -150.77 29.57 -42.96
CA ASN A 631 -151.65 29.96 -44.08
C ASN A 631 -152.09 28.75 -44.92
N CYS A 632 -151.20 27.77 -45.17
CA CYS A 632 -151.56 26.55 -45.89
C CYS A 632 -152.55 25.65 -45.12
N ILE A 633 -152.45 25.61 -43.78
CA ILE A 633 -153.36 24.84 -42.92
C ILE A 633 -154.77 25.46 -42.86
N LEU A 634 -154.92 26.74 -43.23
CA LEU A 634 -156.21 27.44 -43.32
C LEU A 634 -156.88 27.32 -44.71
N GLN A 635 -156.40 26.44 -45.59
CA GLN A 635 -156.94 26.23 -46.94
C GLN A 635 -157.36 24.77 -47.26
N ILE A 636 -157.59 23.96 -46.23
CA ILE A 636 -158.19 22.61 -46.29
C ILE A 636 -159.34 22.54 -45.28
#